data_AF-A0A5D3AZ63-F1
#
_entry.id   AF-A0A5D3AZ63-F1
#
_cell.length_a   1.000
_cell.length_b   1.000
_cell.length_c   1.000
_cell.angle_alpha   90.00
_cell.angle_beta   90.00
_cell.angle_gamma   90.00
#
_symmetry.space_group_name_H-M   'P 1'
#
loop_
_entity.id
_entity.type
_entity.pdbx_description
1 polymer ?
#
loop_
_entity_poly.entity_id
_entity_poly.type
_entity_poly.pdbx_seq_one_letter_code
_entity_poly.pdbx_strand_id
1 'polypeptide(L)'
;MAAFEASAAGVPSSTPETAPILLLPPEIIDHFLTLVPPSELQLTALSLLKVFPNHNISRRHLWRHLIVFRAGQLWPLWQVLKQEEMMRRGVSTFCLQSWQGDADILNNVMRRLTHLHTLMLNIGTNFAPGHLEEMFENPRMDLERMELRFRPYVEQASYYQFLAGSYFDTAIETLTKKWPVCPNFTHLSIVQDLPPRSTVPPTARTTAANSAANSGVNSLANSISDLRLEAPSGQSTASPSDSDNEDSTPPTSVDDPNPYDKSRTKAYTGHGPFGNPFLNEKMGITKPKTFAQPIVFFDIRCIATFGGSASAVSLTHLRIRVPSRDLARVMILSPPRGSRSHTLFPELRYLDISTTNVRIDTTFSALLKQYHKLEHLVLDRVNLFGFTAREKGLELCSDLGALLVNAGLARSKEREKQMTAWEVAERVRQAEAAAEAARREAELRAEEEEGEEEQGETDEDRRAREAREEIERNLEANRRRRGPRSMAMSTFSLRDRSRRTAADSSASSSTNNLPLPPQDKLYFVLPPLPTLKSLSIGGEAHTLSADKVQDWEDQFHEGWLEGLERILGWAAHLADKYERAQKKAEEWRVAEQKRLGQSSSSTPAVPTGPGAKGSKSKGKLPAAAKVNIKPPTDIRLFRFPHPSEPYSTEEDVNVRPGPYNLTAGLVEILPASPADREYLEPYKTAMSDAQLYLDGQAGEGARPPCVFCTVPDCEGPARKGAEGEKVDGRGGMNGKHRDGCGHMLGRETWGWNGL
;
A
#
# COMPACT_ATOMS: atom_id res chain seq x y z
N MET A 1 -75.20 -60.24 -28.78
CA MET A 1 -75.00 -60.56 -30.21
C MET A 1 -73.51 -60.47 -30.48
N ALA A 2 -72.90 -61.63 -30.76
CA ALA A 2 -71.66 -61.77 -31.52
C ALA A 2 -71.69 -60.89 -32.79
N ALA A 3 -70.62 -60.44 -33.44
CA ALA A 3 -69.17 -60.54 -33.33
C ALA A 3 -68.61 -59.49 -34.32
N PHE A 4 -67.39 -59.01 -34.14
CA PHE A 4 -66.41 -58.98 -35.23
C PHE A 4 -65.01 -58.78 -34.64
N GLU A 5 -64.22 -59.85 -34.71
CA GLU A 5 -62.80 -59.90 -34.41
C GLU A 5 -62.02 -59.12 -35.48
N ALA A 6 -61.06 -58.31 -35.03
CA ALA A 6 -59.92 -57.91 -35.84
C ALA A 6 -58.65 -58.21 -35.03
N SER A 7 -57.91 -59.20 -35.53
CA SER A 7 -56.66 -59.71 -34.97
C SER A 7 -55.48 -58.80 -35.32
N ALA A 8 -54.76 -58.42 -34.26
CA ALA A 8 -53.31 -58.23 -34.13
C ALA A 8 -52.49 -57.57 -35.27
N ALA A 9 -51.96 -56.39 -34.95
CA ALA A 9 -50.56 -56.07 -35.24
C ALA A 9 -49.89 -55.66 -33.91
N GLY A 10 -49.06 -56.56 -33.36
CA GLY A 10 -48.33 -56.33 -32.12
C GLY A 10 -47.26 -55.26 -32.31
N VAL A 11 -47.39 -54.16 -31.58
CA VAL A 11 -46.27 -53.26 -31.31
C VAL A 11 -45.48 -53.91 -30.16
N PRO A 12 -44.19 -54.24 -30.33
CA PRO A 12 -43.38 -54.68 -29.20
C PRO A 12 -43.33 -53.54 -28.19
N SER A 13 -43.77 -53.82 -26.97
CA SER A 13 -43.57 -52.93 -25.82
C SER A 13 -42.07 -52.77 -25.61
N SER A 14 -41.49 -51.72 -26.17
CA SER A 14 -40.14 -51.29 -25.84
C SER A 14 -40.14 -50.96 -24.35
N THR A 15 -39.53 -51.83 -23.55
CA THR A 15 -39.09 -51.49 -22.19
C THR A 15 -38.43 -50.12 -22.26
N PRO A 16 -38.78 -49.14 -21.41
CA PRO A 16 -38.13 -47.85 -21.43
C PRO A 16 -36.64 -48.10 -21.23
N GLU A 17 -35.83 -47.86 -22.26
CA GLU A 17 -34.38 -47.94 -22.17
C GLU A 17 -33.99 -46.98 -21.03
N THR A 18 -33.63 -47.55 -19.88
CA THR A 18 -33.14 -46.76 -18.77
C THR A 18 -31.90 -46.04 -19.26
N ALA A 19 -31.97 -44.72 -19.30
CA ALA A 19 -30.88 -43.88 -19.76
C ALA A 19 -29.57 -44.37 -19.11
N PRO A 20 -28.47 -44.55 -19.86
CA PRO A 20 -27.26 -45.20 -19.35
C PRO A 20 -26.71 -44.58 -18.05
N ILE A 21 -26.97 -43.29 -17.85
CA ILE A 21 -26.61 -42.55 -16.63
C ILE A 21 -27.32 -43.04 -15.36
N LEU A 22 -28.52 -43.62 -15.48
CA LEU A 22 -29.29 -44.19 -14.37
C LEU A 22 -28.75 -45.54 -13.87
N LEU A 23 -27.85 -46.16 -14.64
CA LEU A 23 -27.15 -47.39 -14.24
C LEU A 23 -25.90 -47.10 -13.38
N LEU A 24 -25.47 -45.83 -13.32
CA LEU A 24 -24.30 -45.45 -12.54
C LEU A 24 -24.65 -45.38 -11.05
N PRO A 25 -23.75 -45.85 -10.16
CA PRO A 25 -23.89 -45.60 -8.73
C PRO A 25 -23.90 -44.09 -8.42
N PRO A 26 -24.66 -43.63 -7.41
CA PRO A 26 -24.76 -42.22 -7.06
C PRO A 26 -23.39 -41.61 -6.70
N GLU A 27 -22.45 -42.40 -6.17
CA GLU A 27 -21.09 -41.98 -5.84
C GLU A 27 -20.30 -41.55 -7.09
N ILE A 28 -20.52 -42.22 -8.22
CA ILE A 28 -19.87 -41.90 -9.50
C ILE A 28 -20.42 -40.59 -10.07
N ILE A 29 -21.74 -40.38 -9.97
CA ILE A 29 -22.37 -39.13 -10.40
C ILE A 29 -21.89 -37.97 -9.52
N ASP A 30 -21.81 -38.20 -8.22
CA ASP A 30 -21.25 -37.24 -7.28
C ASP A 30 -19.80 -36.89 -7.63
N HIS A 31 -18.98 -37.88 -8.01
CA HIS A 31 -17.62 -37.63 -8.49
C HIS A 31 -17.60 -36.82 -9.79
N PHE A 32 -18.47 -37.11 -10.76
CA PHE A 32 -18.59 -36.27 -11.96
C PHE A 32 -18.97 -34.84 -11.64
N LEU A 33 -19.88 -34.63 -10.67
CA LEU A 33 -20.22 -33.29 -10.20
C LEU A 33 -19.03 -32.58 -9.54
N THR A 34 -18.04 -33.29 -8.99
CA THR A 34 -16.80 -32.64 -8.51
C THR A 34 -15.90 -32.11 -9.64
N LEU A 35 -16.08 -32.59 -10.88
CA LEU A 35 -15.32 -32.14 -12.05
C LEU A 35 -16.00 -30.98 -12.79
N VAL A 36 -17.26 -30.68 -12.48
CA VAL A 36 -18.00 -29.56 -13.09
C VAL A 36 -17.46 -28.23 -12.55
N PRO A 37 -17.17 -27.24 -13.41
CA PRO A 37 -16.70 -25.94 -12.98
C PRO A 37 -17.63 -25.31 -11.90
N PRO A 38 -17.07 -24.68 -10.86
CA PRO A 38 -17.86 -24.09 -9.77
C PRO A 38 -18.98 -23.13 -10.22
N SER A 39 -18.77 -22.39 -11.33
CA SER A 39 -19.78 -21.49 -11.91
C SER A 39 -21.02 -22.19 -12.47
N GLU A 40 -20.87 -23.44 -12.89
CA GLU A 40 -21.91 -24.24 -13.56
C GLU A 40 -22.45 -25.35 -12.65
N LEU A 41 -21.76 -25.65 -11.55
CA LEU A 41 -22.07 -26.76 -10.66
C LEU A 41 -23.51 -26.71 -10.14
N GLN A 42 -23.94 -25.57 -9.62
CA GLN A 42 -25.28 -25.42 -9.05
C GLN A 42 -26.39 -25.65 -10.09
N LEU A 43 -26.24 -25.08 -11.29
CA LEU A 43 -27.21 -25.24 -12.38
C LEU A 43 -27.23 -26.67 -12.91
N THR A 44 -26.05 -27.29 -13.02
CA THR A 44 -25.90 -28.67 -13.47
C THR A 44 -26.54 -29.64 -12.48
N ALA A 45 -26.20 -29.53 -11.19
CA ALA A 45 -26.79 -30.34 -10.13
C ALA A 45 -28.31 -30.15 -10.05
N LEU A 46 -28.81 -28.92 -10.19
CA LEU A 46 -30.25 -28.64 -10.19
C LEU A 46 -30.96 -29.26 -11.38
N SER A 47 -30.32 -29.22 -12.56
CA SER A 47 -30.87 -29.81 -13.79
C SER A 47 -30.94 -31.33 -13.66
N LEU A 48 -29.89 -31.98 -13.13
CA LEU A 48 -29.89 -33.42 -12.90
C LEU A 48 -30.95 -33.86 -11.89
N LEU A 49 -31.10 -33.14 -10.77
CA LEU A 49 -32.14 -33.43 -9.77
C LEU A 49 -33.56 -33.29 -10.32
N LYS A 50 -33.78 -32.37 -11.27
CA LYS A 50 -35.07 -32.21 -11.94
C LYS A 50 -35.35 -33.30 -12.96
N VAL A 51 -34.34 -33.70 -13.74
CA VAL A 51 -34.47 -34.72 -14.79
C VAL A 51 -34.56 -36.12 -14.19
N PHE A 52 -33.85 -36.39 -13.09
CA PHE A 52 -33.77 -37.71 -12.45
C PHE A 52 -34.23 -37.65 -10.98
N PRO A 53 -35.51 -37.35 -10.69
CA PRO A 53 -36.00 -37.15 -9.32
C PRO A 53 -35.94 -38.41 -8.45
N ASN A 54 -35.97 -39.59 -9.07
CA ASN A 54 -35.94 -40.89 -8.39
C ASN A 54 -34.52 -41.41 -8.16
N HIS A 55 -33.49 -40.70 -8.64
CA HIS A 55 -32.10 -41.11 -8.48
C HIS A 55 -31.45 -40.34 -7.32
N ASN A 56 -30.66 -41.03 -6.48
CA ASN A 56 -30.09 -40.49 -5.25
C ASN A 56 -28.89 -39.56 -5.51
N ILE A 57 -29.12 -38.44 -6.20
CA ILE A 57 -28.08 -37.43 -6.46
C ILE A 57 -27.90 -36.57 -5.22
N SER A 58 -26.65 -36.36 -4.79
CA SER A 58 -26.37 -35.60 -3.58
C SER A 58 -26.70 -34.12 -3.74
N ARG A 59 -27.51 -33.59 -2.82
CA ARG A 59 -27.85 -32.16 -2.80
C ARG A 59 -26.66 -31.27 -2.42
N ARG A 60 -25.56 -31.81 -1.88
CA ARG A 60 -24.39 -31.02 -1.45
C ARG A 60 -23.83 -30.11 -2.54
N HIS A 61 -23.87 -30.57 -3.80
CA HIS A 61 -23.36 -29.83 -4.94
C HIS A 61 -24.20 -28.60 -5.31
N LEU A 62 -25.47 -28.55 -4.88
CA LEU A 62 -26.30 -27.34 -5.02
C LEU A 62 -25.87 -26.21 -4.10
N TRP A 63 -25.31 -26.55 -2.93
CA TRP A 63 -25.09 -25.61 -1.83
C TRP A 63 -23.64 -25.22 -1.66
N ARG A 64 -22.68 -26.06 -2.14
CA ARG A 64 -21.25 -25.77 -2.05
C ARG A 64 -20.88 -24.40 -2.60
N HIS A 65 -21.33 -24.09 -3.81
CA HIS A 65 -21.14 -22.81 -4.47
C HIS A 65 -22.51 -22.20 -4.77
N LEU A 66 -22.97 -21.33 -3.88
CA LEU A 66 -24.30 -20.75 -3.92
C LEU A 66 -24.30 -19.48 -4.76
N ILE A 67 -24.98 -19.52 -5.91
CA ILE A 67 -25.07 -18.41 -6.87
C ILE A 67 -26.50 -17.88 -6.94
N VAL A 68 -26.64 -16.58 -6.72
CA VAL A 68 -27.89 -15.84 -6.87
C VAL A 68 -27.84 -15.06 -8.17
N PHE A 69 -28.55 -15.56 -9.18
CA PHE A 69 -28.61 -14.98 -10.52
C PHE A 69 -29.63 -13.84 -10.63
N ARG A 70 -30.73 -13.90 -9.86
CA ARG A 70 -31.85 -12.95 -9.92
C ARG A 70 -32.26 -12.50 -8.51
N ALA A 71 -32.65 -11.23 -8.38
CA ALA A 71 -33.11 -10.63 -7.13
C ALA A 71 -34.16 -11.47 -6.38
N GLY A 72 -35.17 -11.98 -7.11
CA GLY A 72 -36.27 -12.76 -6.53
C GLY A 72 -35.87 -14.10 -5.90
N GLN A 73 -34.63 -14.57 -6.09
CA GLN A 73 -34.14 -15.81 -5.48
C GLN A 73 -33.72 -15.63 -4.02
N LEU A 74 -33.47 -14.39 -3.55
CA LEU A 74 -32.96 -14.13 -2.20
C LEU A 74 -33.94 -14.55 -1.11
N TRP A 75 -35.23 -14.25 -1.28
CA TRP A 75 -36.25 -14.58 -0.27
C TRP A 75 -36.48 -16.09 -0.13
N PRO A 76 -36.74 -16.86 -1.20
CA PRO A 76 -36.82 -18.32 -1.10
C PRO A 76 -35.54 -18.95 -0.53
N LEU A 77 -34.37 -18.43 -0.93
CA LEU A 77 -33.09 -18.89 -0.40
C LEU A 77 -33.01 -18.69 1.12
N TRP A 78 -33.36 -17.50 1.61
CA TRP A 78 -33.38 -17.23 3.04
C TRP A 78 -34.34 -18.16 3.79
N GLN A 79 -35.52 -18.45 3.24
CA GLN A 79 -36.47 -19.38 3.85
C GLN A 79 -35.90 -20.80 3.97
N VAL A 80 -35.27 -21.32 2.91
CA VAL A 80 -34.65 -22.65 2.93
C VAL A 80 -33.49 -22.68 3.90
N LEU A 81 -32.61 -21.68 3.86
CA LEU A 81 -31.52 -21.58 4.81
C LEU A 81 -32.08 -21.49 6.24
N LYS A 82 -33.18 -20.78 6.51
CA LYS A 82 -33.79 -20.70 7.85
C LYS A 82 -34.29 -22.06 8.37
N GLN A 83 -34.63 -23.00 7.50
CA GLN A 83 -35.16 -24.32 7.90
C GLN A 83 -34.07 -25.41 7.94
N GLU A 84 -33.16 -25.43 6.97
CA GLU A 84 -32.24 -26.55 6.77
C GLU A 84 -30.80 -26.21 7.24
N GLU A 85 -30.41 -26.68 8.43
CA GLU A 85 -29.07 -26.40 8.98
C GLU A 85 -27.93 -27.06 8.18
N MET A 86 -28.15 -28.29 7.71
CA MET A 86 -27.16 -29.04 6.92
C MET A 86 -26.73 -28.26 5.67
N MET A 87 -27.67 -27.56 5.03
CA MET A 87 -27.38 -26.76 3.84
C MET A 87 -26.53 -25.53 4.16
N ARG A 88 -26.76 -24.88 5.32
CA ARG A 88 -25.96 -23.72 5.77
C ARG A 88 -24.49 -24.06 5.91
N ARG A 89 -24.19 -25.20 6.54
CA ARG A 89 -22.81 -25.64 6.80
C ARG A 89 -22.09 -26.08 5.53
N GLY A 90 -22.84 -26.46 4.49
CA GLY A 90 -22.29 -26.87 3.20
C GLY A 90 -21.85 -25.72 2.29
N VAL A 91 -22.21 -24.47 2.58
CA VAL A 91 -21.88 -23.33 1.71
C VAL A 91 -20.45 -22.86 1.93
N SER A 92 -19.60 -23.04 0.93
CA SER A 92 -18.21 -22.56 0.91
C SER A 92 -18.05 -21.23 0.16
N THR A 93 -18.84 -21.04 -0.92
CA THR A 93 -18.81 -19.85 -1.76
C THR A 93 -20.20 -19.26 -1.87
N PHE A 94 -20.29 -17.94 -1.77
CA PHE A 94 -21.52 -17.19 -2.01
C PHE A 94 -21.27 -16.12 -3.08
N CYS A 95 -22.08 -16.14 -4.14
CA CYS A 95 -21.99 -15.19 -5.23
C CYS A 95 -23.35 -14.55 -5.50
N LEU A 96 -23.44 -13.24 -5.37
CA LEU A 96 -24.57 -12.44 -5.83
C LEU A 96 -24.23 -11.83 -7.20
N GLN A 97 -24.73 -12.44 -8.28
CA GLN A 97 -24.54 -11.91 -9.64
C GLN A 97 -25.57 -10.82 -9.99
N SER A 98 -26.74 -10.87 -9.37
CA SER A 98 -27.78 -9.86 -9.58
C SER A 98 -27.35 -8.50 -9.06
N TRP A 99 -27.49 -7.45 -9.88
CA TRP A 99 -27.28 -6.06 -9.46
C TRP A 99 -28.44 -5.48 -8.65
N GLN A 100 -29.56 -6.21 -8.64
CA GLN A 100 -30.76 -5.88 -7.89
C GLN A 100 -31.00 -6.92 -6.80
N GLY A 101 -31.57 -6.51 -5.69
CA GLY A 101 -31.88 -7.36 -4.57
C GLY A 101 -32.28 -6.54 -3.36
N ASP A 102 -33.07 -7.15 -2.48
CA ASP A 102 -33.33 -6.63 -1.15
C ASP A 102 -32.09 -6.91 -0.28
N ALA A 103 -31.43 -5.83 0.14
CA ALA A 103 -30.18 -5.90 0.89
C ALA A 103 -30.38 -6.42 2.32
N ASP A 104 -31.54 -6.18 2.93
CA ASP A 104 -31.87 -6.66 4.27
C ASP A 104 -32.06 -8.19 4.25
N ILE A 105 -32.74 -8.70 3.21
CA ILE A 105 -32.85 -10.15 3.00
C ILE A 105 -31.47 -10.75 2.76
N LEU A 106 -30.61 -10.09 1.99
CA LEU A 106 -29.23 -10.55 1.79
C LEU A 106 -28.45 -10.60 3.11
N ASN A 107 -28.52 -9.57 3.95
CA ASN A 107 -27.89 -9.58 5.28
C ASN A 107 -28.39 -10.73 6.15
N ASN A 108 -29.69 -11.03 6.08
CA ASN A 108 -30.28 -12.18 6.74
C ASN A 108 -29.78 -13.53 6.20
N VAL A 109 -29.52 -13.64 4.90
CA VAL A 109 -28.83 -14.80 4.30
C VAL A 109 -27.40 -14.90 4.84
N MET A 110 -26.65 -13.80 4.79
CA MET A 110 -25.24 -13.76 5.20
C MET A 110 -25.04 -14.09 6.68
N ARG A 111 -25.98 -13.74 7.56
CA ARG A 111 -25.98 -14.16 8.97
C ARG A 111 -26.07 -15.69 9.16
N ARG A 112 -26.61 -16.42 8.18
CA ARG A 112 -26.75 -17.88 8.24
C ARG A 112 -25.55 -18.63 7.68
N LEU A 113 -24.69 -17.97 6.92
CA LEU A 113 -23.51 -18.56 6.29
C LEU A 113 -22.29 -18.29 7.18
N THR A 114 -21.91 -19.23 8.04
CA THR A 114 -20.82 -19.05 9.01
C THR A 114 -19.44 -19.51 8.50
N HIS A 115 -19.39 -20.48 7.60
CA HIS A 115 -18.16 -21.11 7.09
C HIS A 115 -17.81 -20.67 5.66
N LEU A 116 -18.03 -19.39 5.38
CA LEU A 116 -17.87 -18.84 4.04
C LEU A 116 -16.40 -18.54 3.76
N HIS A 117 -15.83 -19.18 2.73
CA HIS A 117 -14.45 -18.98 2.30
C HIS A 117 -14.34 -17.91 1.22
N THR A 118 -15.32 -17.85 0.30
CA THR A 118 -15.34 -16.84 -0.76
C THR A 118 -16.67 -16.10 -0.83
N LEU A 119 -16.59 -14.77 -0.85
CA LEU A 119 -17.72 -13.85 -0.98
C LEU A 119 -17.56 -13.01 -2.25
N MET A 120 -18.54 -13.07 -3.16
CA MET A 120 -18.55 -12.26 -4.38
C MET A 120 -19.87 -11.50 -4.50
N LEU A 121 -19.83 -10.17 -4.46
CA LEU A 121 -21.02 -9.31 -4.42
C LEU A 121 -21.02 -8.28 -5.54
N ASN A 122 -22.07 -8.31 -6.35
CA ASN A 122 -22.45 -7.20 -7.22
C ASN A 122 -23.36 -6.23 -6.45
N ILE A 123 -22.85 -5.03 -6.19
CA ILE A 123 -23.48 -3.98 -5.40
C ILE A 123 -24.03 -2.95 -6.38
N GLY A 124 -25.35 -2.97 -6.57
CA GLY A 124 -26.07 -2.01 -7.40
C GLY A 124 -26.73 -0.89 -6.59
N THR A 125 -27.76 -0.28 -7.18
CA THR A 125 -28.33 0.98 -6.68
C THR A 125 -29.24 0.85 -5.47
N ASN A 126 -29.71 -0.36 -5.17
CA ASN A 126 -30.59 -0.65 -4.03
C ASN A 126 -29.81 -0.93 -2.75
N PHE A 127 -28.48 -0.91 -2.81
CA PHE A 127 -27.60 -1.13 -1.68
C PHE A 127 -27.22 0.23 -1.07
N ALA A 128 -27.62 0.49 0.17
CA ALA A 128 -27.10 1.59 0.96
C ALA A 128 -25.79 1.20 1.66
N PRO A 129 -24.95 2.18 2.02
CA PRO A 129 -23.74 1.94 2.83
C PRO A 129 -24.01 1.16 4.13
N GLY A 130 -25.10 1.49 4.83
CA GLY A 130 -25.49 0.84 6.08
C GLY A 130 -25.71 -0.67 5.96
N HIS A 131 -26.17 -1.16 4.80
CA HIS A 131 -26.33 -2.60 4.60
C HIS A 131 -24.98 -3.33 4.52
N LEU A 132 -23.96 -2.71 3.91
CA LEU A 132 -22.64 -3.33 3.82
C LEU A 132 -21.91 -3.25 5.16
N GLU A 133 -22.11 -2.16 5.91
CA GLU A 133 -21.65 -2.01 7.29
C GLU A 133 -22.23 -3.11 8.20
N GLU A 134 -23.54 -3.33 8.16
CA GLU A 134 -24.21 -4.42 8.89
C GLU A 134 -23.67 -5.80 8.48
N MET A 135 -23.40 -6.02 7.18
CA MET A 135 -22.84 -7.28 6.70
C MET A 135 -21.45 -7.58 7.27
N PHE A 136 -20.64 -6.53 7.45
CA PHE A 136 -19.26 -6.63 7.94
C PHE A 136 -19.15 -6.46 9.46
N GLU A 137 -20.26 -6.26 10.16
CA GLU A 137 -20.26 -6.10 11.61
C GLU A 137 -19.63 -7.28 12.35
N ASN A 138 -19.93 -8.50 11.90
CA ASN A 138 -19.42 -9.73 12.50
C ASN A 138 -18.26 -10.29 11.66
N PRO A 139 -17.05 -10.47 12.25
CA PRO A 139 -15.90 -11.01 11.54
C PRO A 139 -16.12 -12.43 11.03
N ARG A 140 -15.57 -12.73 9.86
CA ARG A 140 -15.66 -14.05 9.21
C ARG A 140 -14.27 -14.68 9.15
N MET A 141 -13.96 -15.48 10.15
CA MET A 141 -12.60 -16.03 10.34
C MET A 141 -12.18 -17.01 9.23
N ASP A 142 -13.15 -17.69 8.62
CA ASP A 142 -12.92 -18.64 7.52
C ASP A 142 -12.85 -17.95 6.16
N LEU A 143 -13.10 -16.64 6.08
CA LEU A 143 -13.13 -15.92 4.81
C LEU A 143 -11.72 -15.74 4.26
N GLU A 144 -11.48 -16.28 3.09
CA GLU A 144 -10.20 -16.18 2.37
C GLU A 144 -10.22 -15.07 1.34
N ARG A 145 -11.35 -14.93 0.64
CA ARG A 145 -11.50 -14.07 -0.52
C ARG A 145 -12.79 -13.28 -0.50
N MET A 146 -12.67 -11.97 -0.72
CA MET A 146 -13.80 -11.05 -0.82
C MET A 146 -13.72 -10.20 -2.09
N GLU A 147 -14.79 -10.23 -2.88
CA GLU A 147 -14.95 -9.40 -4.06
C GLU A 147 -16.20 -8.55 -3.98
N LEU A 148 -16.00 -7.24 -4.08
CA LEU A 148 -17.04 -6.22 -4.07
C LEU A 148 -16.97 -5.48 -5.40
N ARG A 149 -17.99 -5.64 -6.23
CA ARG A 149 -18.10 -4.95 -7.51
C ARG A 149 -19.25 -3.95 -7.43
N PHE A 150 -18.96 -2.68 -7.56
CA PHE A 150 -19.90 -1.58 -7.45
C PHE A 150 -20.33 -1.09 -8.83
N ARG A 151 -21.64 -0.97 -9.02
CA ARG A 151 -22.24 -0.27 -10.16
C ARG A 151 -23.13 0.83 -9.62
N PRO A 152 -22.55 1.99 -9.28
CA PRO A 152 -23.29 3.05 -8.61
C PRO A 152 -24.15 3.87 -9.58
N TYR A 153 -23.98 3.71 -10.90
CA TYR A 153 -24.77 4.45 -11.89
C TYR A 153 -26.22 4.00 -11.88
N VAL A 154 -27.11 4.97 -11.71
CA VAL A 154 -28.54 4.79 -11.79
C VAL A 154 -28.97 4.88 -13.26
N GLU A 155 -29.54 3.80 -13.80
CA GLU A 155 -30.30 3.88 -15.07
C GLU A 155 -31.57 4.75 -14.88
N GLN A 156 -32.09 4.80 -13.65
CA GLN A 156 -33.23 5.61 -13.23
C GLN A 156 -32.91 6.31 -11.92
N ALA A 157 -33.05 7.63 -11.82
CA ALA A 157 -32.76 8.36 -10.57
C ALA A 157 -33.55 7.75 -9.39
N SER A 158 -32.86 7.21 -8.39
CA SER A 158 -33.48 6.73 -7.16
C SER A 158 -33.26 7.77 -6.05
N TYR A 159 -34.35 8.19 -5.40
CA TYR A 159 -34.29 9.14 -4.29
C TYR A 159 -33.59 8.54 -3.07
N TYR A 160 -33.60 7.20 -2.96
CA TYR A 160 -33.01 6.45 -1.85
C TYR A 160 -31.50 6.67 -1.69
N GLN A 161 -30.74 6.65 -2.79
CA GLN A 161 -29.28 6.90 -2.73
C GLN A 161 -28.92 8.34 -2.34
N PHE A 162 -29.82 9.29 -2.62
CA PHE A 162 -29.63 10.68 -2.22
C PHE A 162 -29.85 10.85 -0.71
N LEU A 163 -30.81 10.13 -0.12
CA LEU A 163 -31.11 10.19 1.32
C LEU A 163 -30.15 9.38 2.18
N ALA A 164 -29.86 8.13 1.79
CA ALA A 164 -29.08 7.20 2.61
C ALA A 164 -27.55 7.43 2.51
N GLY A 165 -27.13 8.33 1.63
CA GLY A 165 -25.73 8.47 1.22
C GLY A 165 -25.35 7.42 0.16
N SER A 166 -24.29 7.72 -0.61
CA SER A 166 -23.79 6.85 -1.69
C SER A 166 -22.38 6.33 -1.44
N TYR A 167 -21.84 6.59 -0.26
CA TYR A 167 -20.43 6.42 0.07
C TYR A 167 -20.24 5.25 1.05
N PHE A 168 -19.43 4.27 0.66
CA PHE A 168 -19.25 3.00 1.37
C PHE A 168 -18.04 2.98 2.32
N ASP A 169 -17.53 4.16 2.68
CA ASP A 169 -16.38 4.34 3.58
C ASP A 169 -16.61 3.63 4.93
N THR A 170 -17.82 3.72 5.49
CA THR A 170 -18.17 3.13 6.80
C THR A 170 -18.07 1.61 6.80
N ALA A 171 -18.27 0.95 5.66
CA ALA A 171 -18.12 -0.50 5.55
C ALA A 171 -16.64 -0.90 5.69
N ILE A 172 -15.73 -0.17 5.06
CA ILE A 172 -14.27 -0.39 5.17
C ILE A 172 -13.77 -0.02 6.58
N GLU A 173 -14.31 1.04 7.16
CA GLU A 173 -14.02 1.37 8.56
C GLU A 173 -14.49 0.28 9.52
N THR A 174 -15.62 -0.36 9.25
CA THR A 174 -16.12 -1.48 10.06
C THR A 174 -15.18 -2.68 9.98
N LEU A 175 -14.66 -3.02 8.79
CA LEU A 175 -13.59 -4.03 8.66
C LEU A 175 -12.34 -3.65 9.46
N THR A 176 -12.00 -2.36 9.48
CA THR A 176 -10.83 -1.85 10.22
C THR A 176 -11.02 -1.93 11.74
N LYS A 177 -12.21 -1.57 12.23
CA LYS A 177 -12.52 -1.44 13.66
C LYS A 177 -12.90 -2.77 14.31
N LYS A 178 -13.68 -3.62 13.62
CA LYS A 178 -14.31 -4.81 14.22
C LYS A 178 -13.56 -6.12 13.90
N TRP A 179 -12.82 -6.21 12.80
CA TRP A 179 -12.20 -7.48 12.42
C TRP A 179 -10.85 -7.68 13.10
N PRO A 180 -10.61 -8.84 13.73
CA PRO A 180 -9.32 -9.19 14.30
C PRO A 180 -8.33 -9.56 13.19
N VAL A 181 -7.18 -10.13 13.57
CA VAL A 181 -6.29 -10.76 12.59
C VAL A 181 -7.00 -11.97 12.00
N CYS A 182 -7.20 -11.93 10.69
CA CYS A 182 -7.76 -13.03 9.92
C CYS A 182 -6.62 -13.63 9.08
N PRO A 183 -6.00 -14.76 9.50
CA PRO A 183 -4.88 -15.34 8.77
C PRO A 183 -5.28 -15.85 7.38
N ASN A 184 -6.52 -16.34 7.25
CA ASN A 184 -7.05 -16.87 6.00
C ASN A 184 -7.39 -15.77 4.99
N PHE A 185 -7.75 -14.57 5.48
CA PHE A 185 -8.20 -13.46 4.65
C PHE A 185 -7.01 -12.85 3.88
N THR A 186 -6.85 -13.32 2.65
CA THR A 186 -5.65 -13.09 1.82
C THR A 186 -5.96 -12.32 0.55
N HIS A 187 -7.22 -12.30 0.12
CA HIS A 187 -7.65 -11.73 -1.16
C HIS A 187 -8.79 -10.72 -0.99
N LEU A 188 -8.53 -9.47 -1.38
CA LEU A 188 -9.55 -8.42 -1.42
C LEU A 188 -9.62 -7.76 -2.79
N SER A 189 -10.82 -7.70 -3.35
CA SER A 189 -11.13 -6.98 -4.58
C SER A 189 -12.25 -5.97 -4.35
N ILE A 190 -12.01 -4.72 -4.70
CA ILE A 190 -12.97 -3.62 -4.73
C ILE A 190 -12.92 -2.99 -6.13
N VAL A 191 -13.98 -3.14 -6.91
CA VAL A 191 -14.03 -2.64 -8.29
C VAL A 191 -15.25 -1.77 -8.48
N GLN A 192 -15.05 -0.52 -8.88
CA GLN A 192 -16.12 0.34 -9.38
C GLN A 192 -16.16 0.23 -10.91
N ASP A 193 -17.29 -0.23 -11.46
CA ASP A 193 -17.52 -0.25 -12.90
C ASP A 193 -17.38 1.18 -13.46
N LEU A 194 -16.89 1.31 -14.70
CA LEU A 194 -16.88 2.57 -15.44
C LEU A 194 -18.29 2.92 -15.92
N PRO A 195 -18.64 4.21 -16.07
CA PRO A 195 -19.94 4.58 -16.61
C PRO A 195 -20.05 4.12 -18.07
N PRO A 196 -21.26 3.85 -18.56
CA PRO A 196 -21.47 3.65 -19.98
C PRO A 196 -20.97 4.87 -20.75
N ARG A 197 -20.00 4.71 -21.66
CA ARG A 197 -19.64 5.77 -22.60
C ARG A 197 -20.82 5.96 -23.55
N SER A 198 -21.63 6.99 -23.31
CA SER A 198 -22.72 7.48 -24.17
C SER A 198 -23.89 6.51 -24.41
N THR A 199 -24.91 6.57 -23.57
CA THR A 199 -26.28 6.64 -24.11
C THR A 199 -26.64 8.10 -24.21
N VAL A 200 -26.69 8.63 -25.43
CA VAL A 200 -27.50 9.81 -25.72
C VAL A 200 -28.87 9.57 -25.08
N PRO A 201 -29.40 10.47 -24.23
CA PRO A 201 -30.74 10.32 -23.68
C PRO A 201 -31.72 10.07 -24.84
N PRO A 202 -32.72 9.16 -24.71
CA PRO A 202 -33.64 8.82 -25.80
C PRO A 202 -34.40 10.02 -26.40
N THR A 203 -34.32 11.18 -25.76
CA THR A 203 -35.01 12.42 -26.11
C THR A 203 -34.23 13.36 -27.04
N ALA A 204 -32.97 13.09 -27.39
CA ALA A 204 -32.15 14.02 -28.19
C ALA A 204 -32.19 13.78 -29.73
N ARG A 205 -33.13 12.99 -30.24
CA ARG A 205 -33.23 12.70 -31.69
C ARG A 205 -33.78 13.85 -32.55
N THR A 206 -34.16 15.00 -31.98
CA THR A 206 -34.79 16.10 -32.74
C THR A 206 -33.90 17.29 -33.08
N THR A 207 -32.61 17.30 -32.72
CA THR A 207 -31.73 18.47 -33.01
C THR A 207 -30.43 18.14 -33.75
N ALA A 208 -30.23 16.90 -34.19
CA ALA A 208 -29.00 16.42 -34.85
C ALA A 208 -28.92 16.71 -36.37
N ALA A 209 -29.45 17.83 -36.84
CA ALA A 209 -29.36 18.21 -38.27
C ALA A 209 -28.31 19.30 -38.57
N ASN A 210 -27.80 20.06 -37.59
CA ASN A 210 -27.02 21.28 -37.88
C ASN A 210 -25.63 21.37 -37.20
N SER A 211 -24.98 20.25 -36.86
CA SER A 211 -23.66 20.34 -36.19
C SER A 211 -22.71 19.21 -36.59
N ALA A 212 -22.46 19.08 -37.90
CA ALA A 212 -21.39 18.29 -38.47
C ALA A 212 -20.24 19.22 -38.92
N ALA A 213 -19.54 19.85 -37.98
CA ALA A 213 -18.25 20.50 -38.19
C ALA A 213 -17.71 20.98 -36.83
N ASN A 214 -16.77 20.22 -36.26
CA ASN A 214 -15.77 20.60 -35.24
C ASN A 214 -15.53 19.43 -34.26
N SER A 215 -14.73 18.47 -34.72
CA SER A 215 -14.18 17.42 -33.87
C SER A 215 -12.81 17.88 -33.37
N GLY A 216 -12.79 18.48 -32.18
CA GLY A 216 -11.56 18.94 -31.54
C GLY A 216 -11.80 19.38 -30.10
N VAL A 217 -11.36 18.52 -29.17
CA VAL A 217 -11.07 18.79 -27.75
C VAL A 217 -12.26 19.03 -26.79
N ASN A 218 -12.33 18.24 -25.72
CA ASN A 218 -12.25 18.68 -24.30
C ASN A 218 -12.97 17.72 -23.33
N SER A 219 -12.19 17.00 -22.51
CA SER A 219 -12.66 16.45 -21.23
C SER A 219 -12.14 17.36 -20.12
N LEU A 220 -13.03 18.20 -19.60
CA LEU A 220 -12.79 19.22 -18.58
C LEU A 220 -13.15 18.70 -17.17
N ALA A 221 -12.95 17.39 -16.93
CA ALA A 221 -13.38 16.73 -15.69
C ALA A 221 -12.29 16.66 -14.60
N ASN A 222 -11.08 17.17 -14.85
CA ASN A 222 -9.94 16.99 -13.94
C ASN A 222 -9.69 18.16 -12.97
N SER A 223 -10.59 19.14 -12.84
CA SER A 223 -10.29 20.40 -12.12
C SER A 223 -11.06 20.68 -10.82
N ILE A 224 -11.81 19.74 -10.24
CA ILE A 224 -12.67 20.05 -9.07
C ILE A 224 -12.15 19.45 -7.73
N SER A 225 -11.07 18.66 -7.72
CA SER A 225 -10.64 17.98 -6.48
C SER A 225 -9.49 18.63 -5.70
N ASP A 226 -9.02 19.82 -6.09
CA ASP A 226 -7.82 20.45 -5.50
C ASP A 226 -8.08 21.59 -4.49
N LEU A 227 -9.28 21.63 -3.88
CA LEU A 227 -9.58 22.59 -2.81
C LEU A 227 -9.87 21.88 -1.48
N ARG A 228 -8.80 21.64 -0.69
CA ARG A 228 -8.73 21.84 0.78
C ARG A 228 -7.51 21.13 1.38
N LEU A 229 -6.48 21.90 1.74
CA LEU A 229 -5.54 21.60 2.82
C LEU A 229 -5.07 22.93 3.41
N GLU A 230 -5.64 23.33 4.55
CA GLU A 230 -5.12 24.42 5.38
C GLU A 230 -3.99 23.91 6.30
N ALA A 231 -2.97 24.74 6.46
CA ALA A 231 -1.85 24.56 7.39
C ALA A 231 -2.19 25.13 8.79
N PRO A 232 -1.51 24.71 9.88
CA PRO A 232 -1.83 25.18 11.22
C PRO A 232 -1.04 26.44 11.59
N SER A 233 -1.72 27.48 12.06
CA SER A 233 -1.13 28.51 12.91
C SER A 233 -2.21 29.08 13.84
N GLY A 234 -1.97 28.98 15.14
CA GLY A 234 -2.88 29.47 16.17
C GLY A 234 -2.78 30.97 16.43
N GLN A 235 -3.85 31.55 16.97
CA GLN A 235 -3.83 32.38 18.17
C GLN A 235 -5.27 32.72 18.61
N SER A 236 -5.43 32.74 19.93
CA SER A 236 -6.55 33.13 20.81
C SER A 236 -7.49 34.25 20.33
N THR A 237 -8.79 34.18 20.67
CA THR A 237 -9.39 34.82 21.89
C THR A 237 -10.93 34.72 21.91
N ALA A 238 -11.47 34.42 23.11
CA ALA A 238 -12.75 34.86 23.70
C ALA A 238 -14.12 34.29 23.22
N SER A 239 -14.78 33.58 24.16
CA SER A 239 -16.23 33.37 24.33
C SER A 239 -16.94 34.67 24.84
N PRO A 240 -18.26 34.75 25.16
CA PRO A 240 -19.31 33.70 25.24
C PRO A 240 -20.75 34.09 24.78
N SER A 241 -21.67 33.14 25.04
CA SER A 241 -23.07 33.26 25.49
C SER A 241 -24.23 33.24 24.47
N ASP A 242 -24.97 32.12 24.51
CA ASP A 242 -26.37 32.00 25.00
C ASP A 242 -27.48 31.46 24.09
N SER A 243 -28.21 30.53 24.75
CA SER A 243 -29.62 30.10 24.70
C SER A 243 -30.16 29.14 23.61
N ASP A 244 -30.50 27.92 24.09
CA ASP A 244 -31.86 27.31 24.19
C ASP A 244 -32.78 27.34 22.95
N ASN A 245 -33.62 26.36 22.62
CA ASN A 245 -33.98 25.03 23.11
C ASN A 245 -34.93 24.39 22.06
N GLU A 246 -35.20 23.10 22.23
CA GLU A 246 -36.47 22.40 21.89
C GLU A 246 -36.78 21.96 20.43
N ASP A 247 -36.60 20.65 20.24
CA ASP A 247 -37.63 19.65 19.85
C ASP A 247 -38.90 20.12 19.14
N SER A 248 -39.16 19.54 17.96
CA SER A 248 -40.51 19.04 17.58
C SER A 248 -40.47 18.23 16.27
N THR A 249 -40.83 16.96 16.39
CA THR A 249 -41.25 16.06 15.31
C THR A 249 -42.49 16.59 14.57
N PRO A 250 -42.65 16.38 13.25
CA PRO A 250 -43.92 16.66 12.58
C PRO A 250 -44.88 15.44 12.61
N PRO A 251 -46.19 15.69 12.71
CA PRO A 251 -47.21 14.67 12.97
C PRO A 251 -47.73 13.97 11.70
N THR A 252 -48.23 12.76 11.91
CA THR A 252 -49.09 11.99 11.01
C THR A 252 -50.57 12.29 11.28
N SER A 253 -51.37 12.50 10.24
CA SER A 253 -52.78 12.06 10.22
C SER A 253 -53.39 12.08 8.82
N VAL A 254 -54.32 11.15 8.65
CA VAL A 254 -55.14 10.79 7.48
C VAL A 254 -56.53 11.41 7.68
N ASP A 255 -57.28 11.70 6.60
CA ASP A 255 -58.75 11.50 6.50
C ASP A 255 -59.29 11.85 5.09
N ASP A 256 -59.62 10.78 4.33
CA ASP A 256 -60.88 10.45 3.60
C ASP A 256 -61.55 11.34 2.51
N PRO A 257 -62.45 10.75 1.66
CA PRO A 257 -62.40 10.89 0.19
C PRO A 257 -63.59 11.64 -0.44
N ASN A 258 -63.43 12.11 -1.69
CA ASN A 258 -64.56 12.45 -2.56
C ASN A 258 -64.26 12.11 -4.03
N PRO A 259 -65.11 11.36 -4.76
CA PRO A 259 -64.74 10.75 -6.03
C PRO A 259 -65.43 11.39 -7.23
N TYR A 260 -65.23 12.68 -7.54
CA TYR A 260 -65.59 13.23 -8.87
C TYR A 260 -64.86 14.55 -9.10
N ASP A 261 -63.69 14.54 -9.76
CA ASP A 261 -63.40 15.60 -10.73
C ASP A 261 -62.32 15.21 -11.75
N LYS A 262 -62.53 15.62 -13.01
CA LYS A 262 -61.76 15.25 -14.20
C LYS A 262 -60.49 16.09 -14.29
N SER A 263 -59.33 15.44 -14.38
CA SER A 263 -58.01 16.06 -14.45
C SER A 263 -57.77 16.85 -15.74
N ARG A 264 -57.87 18.18 -15.66
CA ARG A 264 -57.09 19.11 -16.50
C ARG A 264 -55.76 19.39 -15.78
N THR A 265 -54.67 19.08 -16.48
CA THR A 265 -53.28 19.40 -16.12
C THR A 265 -53.11 20.86 -15.65
N LYS A 266 -52.69 21.05 -14.41
CA LYS A 266 -52.06 22.29 -13.94
C LYS A 266 -50.57 22.02 -13.72
N ALA A 267 -49.77 22.73 -14.52
CA ALA A 267 -48.33 22.75 -14.42
C ALA A 267 -47.89 23.29 -13.04
N TYR A 268 -46.92 22.61 -12.45
CA TYR A 268 -46.25 23.01 -11.22
C TYR A 268 -45.37 24.24 -11.52
N THR A 269 -45.79 25.42 -11.05
CA THR A 269 -45.00 26.65 -11.10
C THR A 269 -43.92 26.57 -10.02
N GLY A 270 -42.69 26.32 -10.43
CA GLY A 270 -41.52 26.15 -9.57
C GLY A 270 -41.10 27.44 -8.84
N HIS A 271 -41.83 27.79 -7.79
CA HIS A 271 -41.39 28.76 -6.79
C HIS A 271 -41.44 28.12 -5.40
N GLY A 272 -40.33 27.49 -5.02
CA GLY A 272 -40.03 27.23 -3.61
C GLY A 272 -39.56 28.51 -2.90
N PRO A 273 -39.57 28.53 -1.56
CA PRO A 273 -39.44 29.75 -0.75
C PRO A 273 -38.03 30.36 -0.69
N PHE A 274 -37.05 29.85 -1.46
CA PHE A 274 -35.72 30.43 -1.59
C PHE A 274 -35.58 31.17 -2.92
N GLY A 275 -36.40 32.21 -3.09
CA GLY A 275 -36.32 33.13 -4.23
C GLY A 275 -35.18 34.12 -4.06
N ASN A 276 -34.01 33.82 -4.63
CA ASN A 276 -32.93 34.81 -4.81
C ASN A 276 -33.07 35.45 -6.21
N PRO A 277 -33.21 36.79 -6.34
CA PRO A 277 -33.60 37.44 -7.59
C PRO A 277 -32.45 37.77 -8.55
N PHE A 278 -31.25 37.19 -8.37
CA PHE A 278 -30.05 37.59 -9.16
C PHE A 278 -29.52 36.54 -10.14
N LEU A 279 -30.22 35.44 -10.39
CA LEU A 279 -29.84 34.49 -11.45
C LEU A 279 -30.61 34.79 -12.74
N ASN A 280 -29.94 35.57 -13.59
CA ASN A 280 -30.32 35.98 -14.94
C ASN A 280 -31.02 34.89 -15.77
N GLU A 281 -32.16 35.29 -16.32
CA GLU A 281 -33.05 34.61 -17.29
C GLU A 281 -32.39 34.26 -18.64
N LYS A 282 -31.09 34.55 -18.81
CA LYS A 282 -30.29 34.20 -20.01
C LYS A 282 -29.51 32.89 -19.89
N MET A 283 -29.52 32.21 -18.74
CA MET A 283 -29.16 30.80 -18.69
C MET A 283 -30.43 29.97 -18.84
N GLY A 284 -30.84 29.76 -20.09
CA GLY A 284 -31.81 28.72 -20.41
C GLY A 284 -31.38 27.45 -19.70
N ILE A 285 -32.32 26.83 -18.97
CA ILE A 285 -32.14 25.64 -18.14
C ILE A 285 -31.33 24.60 -18.91
N THR A 286 -30.01 24.63 -18.74
CA THR A 286 -29.15 23.56 -19.19
C THR A 286 -29.35 22.48 -18.16
N LYS A 287 -30.28 21.55 -18.45
CA LYS A 287 -30.30 20.26 -17.75
C LYS A 287 -28.85 19.78 -17.75
N PRO A 288 -28.24 19.43 -16.59
CA PRO A 288 -26.86 18.98 -16.56
C PRO A 288 -26.72 17.83 -17.57
N LYS A 289 -25.97 18.06 -18.64
CA LYS A 289 -25.81 17.11 -19.77
C LYS A 289 -25.10 15.82 -19.34
N THR A 290 -24.60 15.77 -18.11
CA THR A 290 -23.92 14.62 -17.52
C THR A 290 -24.34 14.52 -16.06
N PHE A 291 -25.04 13.45 -15.70
CA PHE A 291 -25.24 13.07 -14.30
C PHE A 291 -23.85 12.93 -13.65
N ALA A 292 -23.63 13.56 -12.49
CA ALA A 292 -22.37 13.45 -11.77
C ALA A 292 -22.09 11.98 -11.49
N GLN A 293 -20.87 11.52 -11.74
CA GLN A 293 -20.51 10.13 -11.50
C GLN A 293 -20.59 9.86 -10.00
N PRO A 294 -21.45 8.96 -9.53
CA PRO A 294 -21.47 8.60 -8.13
C PRO A 294 -20.16 7.88 -7.80
N ILE A 295 -19.46 8.40 -6.80
CA ILE A 295 -18.17 7.87 -6.35
C ILE A 295 -18.45 6.93 -5.19
N VAL A 296 -17.89 5.72 -5.22
CA VAL A 296 -18.14 4.72 -4.17
C VAL A 296 -17.55 5.13 -2.82
N PHE A 297 -16.45 5.87 -2.83
CA PHE A 297 -15.77 6.36 -1.62
C PHE A 297 -15.69 7.88 -1.62
N PHE A 298 -16.18 8.48 -0.53
CA PHE A 298 -16.00 9.91 -0.30
C PHE A 298 -14.55 10.20 0.11
N ASP A 299 -14.07 9.51 1.14
CA ASP A 299 -12.69 9.56 1.62
C ASP A 299 -11.95 8.26 1.31
N ILE A 300 -11.22 8.28 0.19
CA ILE A 300 -10.42 7.13 -0.23
C ILE A 300 -9.28 6.77 0.75
N ARG A 301 -8.96 7.65 1.73
CA ARG A 301 -7.98 7.36 2.78
C ARG A 301 -8.45 6.26 3.74
N CYS A 302 -9.74 5.92 3.76
CA CYS A 302 -10.23 4.74 4.49
C CYS A 302 -9.46 3.46 4.11
N ILE A 303 -8.97 3.36 2.86
CA ILE A 303 -8.12 2.25 2.39
C ILE A 303 -6.76 2.23 3.10
N ALA A 304 -6.14 3.38 3.35
CA ALA A 304 -4.89 3.43 4.11
C ALA A 304 -5.12 3.07 5.58
N THR A 305 -6.20 3.56 6.18
CA THR A 305 -6.60 3.17 7.54
C THR A 305 -6.82 1.66 7.63
N PHE A 306 -7.52 1.08 6.66
CA PHE A 306 -7.70 -0.36 6.55
C PHE A 306 -6.38 -1.12 6.33
N GLY A 307 -5.49 -0.65 5.47
CA GLY A 307 -4.19 -1.28 5.21
C GLY A 307 -3.26 -1.37 6.42
N GLY A 308 -3.48 -0.52 7.43
CA GLY A 308 -2.78 -0.58 8.72
C GLY A 308 -3.54 -1.37 9.80
N SER A 309 -4.69 -1.95 9.49
CA SER A 309 -5.54 -2.69 10.45
C SER A 309 -5.09 -4.14 10.65
N ALA A 310 -5.63 -4.80 11.68
CA ALA A 310 -5.31 -6.20 11.97
C ALA A 310 -5.78 -7.17 10.87
N SER A 311 -6.92 -6.89 10.24
CA SER A 311 -7.53 -7.73 9.22
C SER A 311 -6.81 -7.65 7.87
N ALA A 312 -6.04 -6.58 7.62
CA ALA A 312 -5.30 -6.39 6.37
C ALA A 312 -3.87 -6.97 6.40
N VAL A 313 -3.36 -7.44 7.54
CA VAL A 313 -1.98 -7.91 7.69
C VAL A 313 -1.67 -9.09 6.76
N SER A 314 -2.60 -10.02 6.62
CA SER A 314 -2.44 -11.25 5.83
C SER A 314 -2.77 -11.08 4.34
N LEU A 315 -3.18 -9.88 3.90
CA LEU A 315 -3.58 -9.66 2.51
C LEU A 315 -2.36 -9.74 1.58
N THR A 316 -2.41 -10.72 0.67
CA THR A 316 -1.38 -10.96 -0.35
C THR A 316 -1.81 -10.44 -1.71
N HIS A 317 -3.11 -10.42 -2.00
CA HIS A 317 -3.66 -9.98 -3.26
C HIS A 317 -4.70 -8.87 -3.05
N LEU A 318 -4.43 -7.71 -3.65
CA LEU A 318 -5.30 -6.54 -3.56
C LEU A 318 -5.63 -6.02 -4.96
N ARG A 319 -6.93 -5.95 -5.27
CA ARG A 319 -7.45 -5.28 -6.47
C ARG A 319 -8.33 -4.12 -6.05
N ILE A 320 -7.95 -2.88 -6.33
CA ILE A 320 -8.77 -1.70 -6.08
C ILE A 320 -8.83 -0.86 -7.35
N ARG A 321 -9.98 -0.91 -8.03
CA ARG A 321 -10.23 -0.15 -9.26
C ARG A 321 -11.29 0.90 -8.98
N VAL A 322 -10.86 2.11 -8.64
CA VAL A 322 -11.75 3.25 -8.39
C VAL A 322 -11.37 4.38 -9.35
N PRO A 323 -12.13 4.58 -10.43
CA PRO A 323 -11.80 5.54 -11.46
C PRO A 323 -11.53 6.95 -10.94
N SER A 324 -10.53 7.62 -11.51
CA SER A 324 -10.17 9.02 -11.23
C SER A 324 -9.69 9.32 -9.80
N ARG A 325 -9.51 8.31 -8.94
CA ARG A 325 -8.90 8.47 -7.60
C ARG A 325 -7.39 8.22 -7.67
N ASP A 326 -6.63 8.94 -6.84
CA ASP A 326 -5.18 8.75 -6.71
C ASP A 326 -4.90 7.73 -5.59
N LEU A 327 -4.97 6.44 -5.94
CA LEU A 327 -4.69 5.37 -4.98
C LEU A 327 -3.21 5.23 -4.67
N ALA A 328 -2.33 5.53 -5.64
CA ALA A 328 -0.88 5.42 -5.42
C ALA A 328 -0.44 6.29 -4.24
N ARG A 329 -0.97 7.51 -4.14
CA ARG A 329 -0.70 8.41 -3.01
C ARG A 329 -1.25 7.91 -1.67
N VAL A 330 -2.42 7.25 -1.68
CA VAL A 330 -3.02 6.66 -0.47
C VAL A 330 -2.19 5.48 0.02
N MET A 331 -1.71 4.64 -0.90
CA MET A 331 -0.95 3.43 -0.60
C MET A 331 0.44 3.72 -0.03
N ILE A 332 0.97 4.96 -0.14
CA ILE A 332 2.26 5.37 0.43
C ILE A 332 2.16 6.17 1.74
N LEU A 333 0.94 6.31 2.29
CA LEU A 333 0.76 6.98 3.57
C LEU A 333 1.36 6.16 4.71
N SER A 334 1.90 6.84 5.71
CA SER A 334 2.32 6.19 6.95
C SER A 334 1.11 5.56 7.64
N PRO A 335 1.23 4.33 8.17
CA PRO A 335 0.17 3.71 8.94
C PRO A 335 -0.28 4.58 10.12
N PRO A 336 -1.57 4.56 10.50
CA PRO A 336 -2.06 5.26 11.68
C PRO A 336 -1.31 4.85 12.96
N ARG A 337 -1.20 5.78 13.91
CA ARG A 337 -0.58 5.50 15.22
C ARG A 337 -1.28 4.30 15.89
N GLY A 338 -0.51 3.34 16.37
CA GLY A 338 -1.03 2.10 16.96
C GLY A 338 -1.21 0.95 15.97
N SER A 339 -0.91 1.14 14.68
CA SER A 339 -0.83 0.04 13.71
C SER A 339 0.21 -1.00 14.13
N ARG A 340 -0.06 -2.26 13.80
CA ARG A 340 0.84 -3.40 14.09
C ARG A 340 2.03 -3.46 13.13
N SER A 341 1.94 -2.81 11.97
CA SER A 341 2.94 -2.81 10.93
C SER A 341 3.44 -1.40 10.64
N HIS A 342 4.69 -1.29 10.19
CA HIS A 342 5.29 -0.03 9.72
C HIS A 342 4.92 0.29 8.27
N THR A 343 4.33 -0.66 7.55
CA THR A 343 3.86 -0.52 6.18
C THR A 343 2.41 -0.94 6.07
N LEU A 344 1.66 -0.24 5.23
CA LEU A 344 0.32 -0.68 4.81
C LEU A 344 0.45 -2.00 4.03
N PHE A 345 -0.47 -2.95 4.24
CA PHE A 345 -0.51 -4.26 3.55
C PHE A 345 0.87 -4.94 3.49
N PRO A 346 1.43 -5.36 4.64
CA PRO A 346 2.83 -5.81 4.73
C PRO A 346 3.15 -7.05 3.87
N GLU A 347 2.18 -7.94 3.66
CA GLU A 347 2.35 -9.19 2.90
C GLU A 347 1.93 -9.09 1.42
N LEU A 348 1.72 -7.88 0.91
CA LEU A 348 1.20 -7.65 -0.44
C LEU A 348 2.18 -8.12 -1.52
N ARG A 349 1.70 -9.05 -2.37
CA ARG A 349 2.42 -9.64 -3.51
C ARG A 349 1.80 -9.29 -4.86
N TYR A 350 0.50 -9.08 -4.90
CA TYR A 350 -0.23 -8.69 -6.10
C TYR A 350 -1.00 -7.39 -5.84
N LEU A 351 -0.77 -6.38 -6.68
CA LEU A 351 -1.48 -5.11 -6.62
C LEU A 351 -2.06 -4.75 -7.99
N ASP A 352 -3.37 -4.58 -8.03
CA ASP A 352 -4.09 -4.04 -9.18
C ASP A 352 -4.79 -2.75 -8.78
N ILE A 353 -4.25 -1.63 -9.24
CA ILE A 353 -4.82 -0.29 -9.07
C ILE A 353 -5.25 0.30 -10.41
N SER A 354 -5.68 -0.56 -11.33
CA SER A 354 -6.11 -0.14 -12.66
C SER A 354 -7.27 0.84 -12.60
N THR A 355 -7.41 1.66 -13.65
CA THR A 355 -8.39 2.76 -13.79
C THR A 355 -8.20 3.95 -12.85
N THR A 356 -7.25 3.88 -11.93
CA THR A 356 -6.93 4.98 -11.00
C THR A 356 -5.96 5.96 -11.66
N ASN A 357 -5.73 7.11 -11.02
CA ASN A 357 -4.74 8.07 -11.49
C ASN A 357 -3.36 7.71 -10.91
N VAL A 358 -2.49 7.17 -11.76
CA VAL A 358 -1.09 6.86 -11.44
C VAL A 358 -0.23 7.51 -12.52
N ARG A 359 0.87 8.16 -12.13
CA ARG A 359 1.85 8.79 -13.03
C ARG A 359 3.24 8.28 -12.69
N ILE A 360 4.16 8.30 -13.65
CA ILE A 360 5.58 7.99 -13.42
C ILE A 360 6.28 9.16 -12.70
N ASP A 361 6.08 9.27 -11.39
CA ASP A 361 6.61 10.35 -10.57
C ASP A 361 7.21 9.84 -9.24
N THR A 362 7.50 10.76 -8.33
CA THR A 362 8.03 10.43 -7.00
C THR A 362 7.07 9.57 -6.16
N THR A 363 5.75 9.67 -6.39
CA THR A 363 4.73 8.87 -5.72
C THR A 363 4.84 7.42 -6.15
N PHE A 364 4.99 7.18 -7.45
CA PHE A 364 5.20 5.83 -7.97
C PHE A 364 6.53 5.22 -7.50
N SER A 365 7.61 6.02 -7.49
CA SER A 365 8.88 5.58 -6.89
C SER A 365 8.73 5.24 -5.40
N ALA A 366 8.00 6.04 -4.63
CA ALA A 366 7.71 5.76 -3.22
C ALA A 366 6.88 4.49 -3.02
N LEU A 367 5.91 4.21 -3.90
CA LEU A 367 5.11 2.98 -3.90
C LEU A 367 6.03 1.76 -4.03
N LEU A 368 6.89 1.74 -5.05
CA LEU A 368 7.84 0.65 -5.29
C LEU A 368 8.84 0.49 -4.14
N LYS A 369 9.26 1.61 -3.54
CA LYS A 369 10.11 1.62 -2.33
C LYS A 369 9.39 1.12 -1.08
N GLN A 370 8.06 1.18 -1.00
CA GLN A 370 7.33 0.70 0.16
C GLN A 370 7.10 -0.81 0.05
N TYR A 371 6.52 -1.27 -1.05
CA TYR A 371 6.09 -2.67 -1.24
C TYR A 371 7.21 -3.56 -1.81
N HIS A 372 8.17 -3.98 -0.98
CA HIS A 372 9.27 -4.86 -1.42
C HIS A 372 8.85 -6.31 -1.72
N LYS A 373 7.69 -6.76 -1.25
CA LYS A 373 7.21 -8.12 -1.53
C LYS A 373 6.38 -8.17 -2.81
N LEU A 374 6.17 -7.04 -3.48
CA LEU A 374 5.33 -6.95 -4.66
C LEU A 374 5.97 -7.72 -5.82
N GLU A 375 5.23 -8.70 -6.33
CA GLU A 375 5.62 -9.55 -7.46
C GLU A 375 4.87 -9.17 -8.73
N HIS A 376 3.62 -8.74 -8.62
CA HIS A 376 2.76 -8.42 -9.76
C HIS A 376 2.07 -7.07 -9.57
N LEU A 377 2.23 -6.19 -10.56
CA LEU A 377 1.63 -4.85 -10.56
C LEU A 377 0.81 -4.62 -11.84
N VAL A 378 -0.48 -4.32 -11.67
CA VAL A 378 -1.42 -4.06 -12.77
C VAL A 378 -1.91 -2.61 -12.73
N LEU A 379 -1.60 -1.89 -13.82
CA LEU A 379 -1.81 -0.46 -14.04
C LEU A 379 -2.55 -0.23 -15.36
N ASP A 380 -3.62 -0.98 -15.61
CA ASP A 380 -4.39 -0.78 -16.83
C ASP A 380 -5.19 0.51 -16.77
N ARG A 381 -5.26 1.22 -17.91
CA ARG A 381 -6.06 2.45 -18.06
C ARG A 381 -5.77 3.50 -16.98
N VAL A 382 -4.54 3.51 -16.46
CA VAL A 382 -4.01 4.64 -15.68
C VAL A 382 -3.37 5.65 -16.64
N ASN A 383 -3.00 6.81 -16.14
CA ASN A 383 -2.35 7.89 -16.90
C ASN A 383 -0.83 7.91 -16.63
N LEU A 384 -0.18 6.75 -16.78
CA LEU A 384 1.20 6.50 -16.37
C LEU A 384 2.18 7.41 -17.12
N PHE A 385 2.09 7.42 -18.46
CA PHE A 385 2.93 8.22 -19.35
C PHE A 385 2.28 9.56 -19.75
N GLY A 386 1.08 9.85 -19.25
CA GLY A 386 0.40 11.10 -19.54
C GLY A 386 0.08 11.29 -21.03
N PHE A 387 0.04 12.55 -21.47
CA PHE A 387 -0.17 12.88 -22.89
C PHE A 387 1.08 12.63 -23.75
N THR A 388 2.23 12.40 -23.14
CA THR A 388 3.53 12.21 -23.81
C THR A 388 3.77 10.79 -24.30
N ALA A 389 2.90 9.83 -23.96
CA ALA A 389 3.04 8.42 -24.33
C ALA A 389 3.31 8.18 -25.83
N ARG A 390 2.68 8.98 -26.72
CA ARG A 390 2.83 8.83 -28.17
C ARG A 390 4.17 9.30 -28.72
N GLU A 391 4.76 10.31 -28.11
CA GLU A 391 5.99 10.95 -28.58
C GLU A 391 7.23 10.38 -27.88
N LYS A 392 7.11 10.11 -26.58
CA LYS A 392 8.20 9.69 -25.70
C LYS A 392 8.02 8.29 -25.11
N GLY A 393 7.12 7.48 -25.66
CA GLY A 393 6.80 6.16 -25.11
C GLY A 393 8.01 5.25 -24.94
N LEU A 394 8.96 5.29 -25.88
CA LEU A 394 10.20 4.50 -25.83
C LEU A 394 11.09 4.91 -24.66
N GLU A 395 11.42 6.21 -24.56
CA GLU A 395 12.20 6.78 -23.45
C GLU A 395 11.54 6.47 -22.09
N LEU A 396 10.22 6.63 -22.01
CA LEU A 396 9.46 6.39 -20.79
C LEU A 396 9.41 4.90 -20.41
N CYS A 397 9.42 3.97 -21.37
CA CYS A 397 9.51 2.54 -21.09
C CYS A 397 10.89 2.17 -20.55
N SER A 398 11.97 2.72 -21.12
CA SER A 398 13.32 2.56 -20.60
C SER A 398 13.45 3.14 -19.18
N ASP A 399 13.00 4.38 -18.97
CA ASP A 399 12.96 5.02 -17.65
C ASP A 399 12.16 4.19 -16.63
N LEU A 400 11.04 3.60 -17.04
CA LEU A 400 10.21 2.75 -16.20
C LEU A 400 10.93 1.45 -15.81
N GLY A 401 11.57 0.77 -16.77
CA GLY A 401 12.40 -0.41 -16.51
C GLY A 401 13.51 -0.10 -15.49
N ALA A 402 14.25 0.98 -15.71
CA ALA A 402 15.29 1.44 -14.81
C ALA A 402 14.74 1.80 -13.43
N LEU A 403 13.61 2.53 -13.37
CA LEU A 403 12.98 2.98 -12.12
C LEU A 403 12.60 1.81 -11.20
N LEU A 404 12.05 0.72 -11.76
CA LEU A 404 11.63 -0.46 -11.00
C LEU A 404 12.81 -1.11 -10.28
N VAL A 405 13.93 -1.27 -10.99
CA VAL A 405 15.16 -1.82 -10.41
C VAL A 405 15.71 -0.86 -9.36
N ASN A 406 15.81 0.43 -9.72
CA ASN A 406 16.40 1.48 -8.91
C ASN A 406 15.65 1.78 -7.60
N ALA A 407 14.40 1.37 -7.47
CA ALA A 407 13.66 1.42 -6.22
C ALA A 407 14.39 0.62 -5.10
N GLY A 408 15.05 -0.49 -5.45
CA GLY A 408 15.89 -1.25 -4.52
C GLY A 408 17.08 -0.42 -4.01
N LEU A 409 17.81 0.22 -4.92
CA LEU A 409 18.93 1.10 -4.55
C LEU A 409 18.50 2.28 -3.66
N ALA A 410 17.36 2.90 -3.97
CA ALA A 410 16.83 3.98 -3.16
C ALA A 410 16.41 3.51 -1.77
N ARG A 411 16.03 2.23 -1.62
CA ARG A 411 15.69 1.62 -0.33
C ARG A 411 16.93 1.37 0.54
N SER A 412 18.01 0.83 -0.01
CA SER A 412 19.24 0.62 0.77
C SER A 412 19.85 1.93 1.23
N LYS A 413 19.94 2.94 0.36
CA LYS A 413 20.42 4.28 0.72
C LYS A 413 19.62 4.91 1.86
N GLU A 414 18.29 4.78 1.81
CA GLU A 414 17.42 5.29 2.87
C GLU A 414 17.65 4.50 4.17
N ARG A 415 17.84 3.18 4.10
CA ARG A 415 18.11 2.36 5.27
C ARG A 415 19.46 2.69 5.91
N GLU A 416 20.53 2.86 5.11
CA GLU A 416 21.84 3.31 5.61
C GLU A 416 21.75 4.69 6.26
N LYS A 417 20.99 5.61 5.67
CA LYS A 417 20.74 6.94 6.24
C LYS A 417 20.01 6.85 7.58
N GLN A 418 19.01 5.99 7.69
CA GLN A 418 18.29 5.74 8.95
C GLN A 418 19.22 5.16 10.02
N MET A 419 20.04 4.16 9.67
CA MET A 419 21.02 3.57 10.59
C MET A 419 22.05 4.60 11.06
N THR A 420 22.58 5.41 10.15
CA THR A 420 23.54 6.48 10.49
C THR A 420 22.91 7.55 11.39
N ALA A 421 21.68 7.99 11.08
CA ALA A 421 20.97 8.97 11.89
C ALA A 421 20.71 8.46 13.31
N TRP A 422 20.39 7.17 13.44
CA TRP A 422 20.22 6.51 14.73
C TRP A 422 21.51 6.37 15.51
N GLU A 423 22.63 5.98 14.87
CA GLU A 423 23.93 5.96 15.53
C GLU A 423 24.31 7.35 16.08
N VAL A 424 24.02 8.40 15.33
CA VAL A 424 24.22 9.78 15.79
C VAL A 424 23.32 10.08 16.99
N ALA A 425 22.03 9.75 16.93
CA ALA A 425 21.10 9.97 18.04
C ALA A 425 21.47 9.18 19.30
N GLU A 426 21.95 7.95 19.15
CA GLU A 426 22.41 7.12 20.26
C GLU A 426 23.66 7.71 20.91
N ARG A 427 24.62 8.19 20.11
CA ARG A 427 25.80 8.87 20.63
C ARG A 427 25.48 10.19 21.33
N VAL A 428 24.48 10.94 20.85
CA VAL A 428 23.97 12.13 21.53
C VAL A 428 23.41 11.73 22.90
N ARG A 429 22.58 10.70 22.97
CA ARG A 429 22.01 10.21 24.23
C ARG A 429 23.08 9.77 25.23
N GLN A 430 24.12 9.07 24.76
CA GLN A 430 25.26 8.67 25.59
C GLN A 430 26.08 9.87 26.08
N ALA A 431 26.32 10.86 25.22
CA ALA A 431 27.03 12.08 25.60
C ALA A 431 26.25 12.89 26.63
N GLU A 432 24.92 12.99 26.49
CA GLU A 432 24.05 13.65 27.46
C GLU A 432 24.08 12.94 28.81
N ALA A 433 23.93 11.60 28.83
CA ALA A 433 23.99 10.81 30.06
C ALA A 433 25.37 10.89 30.74
N ALA A 434 26.46 10.88 29.98
CA ALA A 434 27.81 11.03 30.52
C ALA A 434 28.05 12.45 31.07
N ALA A 435 27.55 13.48 30.40
CA ALA A 435 27.62 14.86 30.90
C ALA A 435 26.79 15.05 32.17
N GLU A 436 25.63 14.40 32.28
CA GLU A 436 24.81 14.41 33.50
C GLU A 436 25.49 13.65 34.65
N ALA A 437 26.06 12.48 34.37
CA ALA A 437 26.84 11.72 35.36
C ALA A 437 28.07 12.50 35.85
N ALA A 438 28.81 13.16 34.95
CA ALA A 438 29.95 13.99 35.30
C ALA A 438 29.55 15.22 36.14
N ARG A 439 28.38 15.82 35.86
CA ARG A 439 27.84 16.90 36.70
C ARG A 439 27.51 16.41 38.10
N ARG A 440 26.87 15.23 38.22
CA ARG A 440 26.53 14.63 39.50
C ARG A 440 27.77 14.24 40.31
N GLU A 441 28.81 13.73 39.66
CA GLU A 441 30.09 13.43 40.32
C GLU A 441 30.79 14.70 40.78
N ALA A 442 30.76 15.78 39.98
CA ALA A 442 31.31 17.07 40.37
C ALA A 442 30.55 17.70 41.55
N GLU A 443 29.22 17.55 41.59
CA GLU A 443 28.39 17.99 42.72
C GLU A 443 28.72 17.21 44.00
N LEU A 444 28.82 15.88 43.93
CA LEU A 444 29.24 15.05 45.08
C LEU A 444 30.65 15.38 45.56
N ARG A 445 31.60 15.62 44.64
CA ARG A 445 32.97 16.04 45.02
C ARG A 445 32.98 17.41 45.69
N ALA A 446 32.14 18.34 45.24
CA ALA A 446 32.01 19.65 45.88
C ALA A 446 31.40 19.53 47.29
N GLU A 447 30.40 18.67 47.48
CA GLU A 447 29.81 18.39 48.81
C GLU A 447 30.80 17.70 49.77
N GLU A 448 31.64 16.79 49.27
CA GLU A 448 32.71 16.16 50.06
C GLU A 448 33.80 17.17 50.46
N GLU A 449 34.21 18.05 49.53
CA GLU A 449 35.17 19.13 49.81
C GLU A 449 34.60 20.16 50.82
N GLU A 450 33.32 20.53 50.73
CA GLU A 450 32.65 21.42 51.70
C GLU A 450 32.52 20.77 53.10
N GLY A 451 32.31 19.46 53.18
CA GLY A 451 32.21 18.73 54.46
C GLY A 451 33.55 18.50 55.18
N GLU A 452 34.66 18.41 54.45
CA GLU A 452 36.01 18.31 55.03
C GLU A 452 36.55 19.67 55.49
N GLU A 453 36.19 20.78 54.82
CA GLU A 453 36.55 22.13 55.26
C GLU A 453 35.86 22.53 56.59
N GLU A 454 34.63 22.07 56.86
CA GLU A 454 33.90 22.37 58.11
C GLU A 454 34.48 21.73 59.39
N GLN A 455 35.30 20.67 59.29
CA GLN A 455 35.84 19.98 60.48
C GLN A 455 37.17 20.55 61.00
N GLY A 456 37.83 21.45 60.24
CA GLY A 456 39.11 22.08 60.61
C GLY A 456 39.06 23.62 60.72
N GLU A 457 37.93 24.24 60.39
CA GLU A 457 37.82 25.70 60.31
C GLU A 457 37.72 26.35 61.70
N THR A 458 38.64 27.26 62.01
CA THR A 458 38.56 28.07 63.23
C THR A 458 37.52 29.18 63.09
N ASP A 459 36.96 29.68 64.20
CA ASP A 459 36.02 30.83 64.22
C ASP A 459 36.58 32.13 63.58
N GLU A 460 37.89 32.18 63.34
CA GLU A 460 38.60 33.27 62.68
C GLU A 460 38.63 33.09 61.15
N ASP A 461 38.80 31.85 60.67
CA ASP A 461 38.76 31.49 59.25
C ASP A 461 37.34 31.63 58.67
N ARG A 462 36.31 31.24 59.44
CA ARG A 462 34.90 31.42 59.05
C ARG A 462 34.54 32.89 58.82
N ARG A 463 35.03 33.79 59.68
CA ARG A 463 34.83 35.25 59.52
C ARG A 463 35.61 35.83 58.34
N ALA A 464 36.79 35.29 58.02
CA ALA A 464 37.58 35.72 56.87
C ALA A 464 36.96 35.27 55.54
N ARG A 465 36.34 34.08 55.49
CA ARG A 465 35.58 33.56 54.35
C ARG A 465 34.31 34.37 54.09
N GLU A 466 33.50 34.61 55.14
CA GLU A 466 32.32 35.49 55.05
C GLU A 466 32.67 36.90 54.56
N ALA A 467 33.78 37.48 55.04
CA ALA A 467 34.23 38.80 54.59
C ALA A 467 34.68 38.82 53.11
N ARG A 468 35.30 37.74 52.61
CA ARG A 468 35.68 37.60 51.19
C ARG A 468 34.47 37.41 50.29
N GLU A 469 33.53 36.57 50.70
CA GLU A 469 32.27 36.36 49.98
C GLU A 469 31.42 37.63 49.95
N GLU A 470 31.41 38.42 51.04
CA GLU A 470 30.72 39.71 51.07
C GLU A 470 31.39 40.74 50.14
N ILE A 471 32.72 40.76 50.06
CA ILE A 471 33.48 41.57 49.08
C ILE A 471 33.16 41.14 47.64
N GLU A 472 33.10 39.85 47.36
CA GLU A 472 32.80 39.31 46.02
C GLU A 472 31.34 39.58 45.61
N ARG A 473 30.40 39.43 46.54
CA ARG A 473 28.98 39.77 46.34
C ARG A 473 28.81 41.27 46.10
N ASN A 474 29.58 42.13 46.76
CA ASN A 474 29.61 43.58 46.48
C ASN A 474 30.26 43.90 45.13
N LEU A 475 31.29 43.16 44.71
CA LEU A 475 31.92 43.28 43.39
C LEU A 475 30.96 42.85 42.27
N GLU A 476 30.20 41.76 42.45
CA GLU A 476 29.22 41.30 41.48
C GLU A 476 27.99 42.21 41.43
N ALA A 477 27.52 42.72 42.57
CA ALA A 477 26.49 43.76 42.62
C ALA A 477 26.94 45.07 41.94
N ASN A 478 28.22 45.46 42.09
CA ASN A 478 28.80 46.60 41.37
C ASN A 478 29.01 46.35 39.87
N ARG A 479 29.23 45.10 39.44
CA ARG A 479 29.22 44.71 38.02
C ARG A 479 27.80 44.78 37.43
N ARG A 480 26.77 44.41 38.19
CA ARG A 480 25.35 44.52 37.77
C ARG A 480 24.82 45.97 37.72
N ARG A 481 25.47 46.93 38.39
CA ARG A 481 25.13 48.37 38.34
C ARG A 481 25.80 49.15 37.20
N ARG A 482 26.76 48.58 36.47
CA ARG A 482 27.26 49.16 35.21
C ARG A 482 26.30 48.78 34.09
N GLY A 483 25.31 49.64 33.87
CA GLY A 483 24.29 49.47 32.84
C GLY A 483 24.85 49.23 31.43
N PRO A 484 24.03 48.63 30.55
CA PRO A 484 24.43 48.23 29.20
C PRO A 484 24.72 49.48 28.36
N ARG A 485 25.96 49.64 27.89
CA ARG A 485 26.25 50.56 26.79
C ARG A 485 25.82 49.89 25.49
N SER A 486 24.80 50.48 24.88
CA SER A 486 24.36 50.23 23.51
C SER A 486 25.55 50.21 22.54
N MET A 487 25.66 49.13 21.76
CA MET A 487 26.15 49.19 20.40
C MET A 487 25.27 48.29 19.53
N ALA A 488 24.25 48.93 18.96
CA ALA A 488 23.70 48.53 17.68
C ALA A 488 24.78 48.73 16.60
N MET A 489 24.97 47.73 15.75
CA MET A 489 24.90 47.82 14.28
C MET A 489 25.48 46.55 13.66
N SER A 490 24.62 45.55 13.49
CA SER A 490 24.83 44.48 12.52
C SER A 490 24.60 45.06 11.13
N THR A 491 25.66 45.24 10.36
CA THR A 491 25.54 45.52 8.93
C THR A 491 25.59 44.20 8.18
N PHE A 492 24.53 43.98 7.41
CA PHE A 492 24.42 42.96 6.40
C PHE A 492 25.63 42.99 5.45
N SER A 493 26.22 41.82 5.19
CA SER A 493 27.07 41.59 4.02
C SER A 493 26.62 40.32 3.30
N LEU A 494 25.66 40.50 2.38
CA LEU A 494 25.43 39.62 1.25
C LEU A 494 26.59 39.82 0.26
N ARG A 495 27.54 38.89 0.24
CA ARG A 495 28.36 38.63 -0.95
C ARG A 495 28.65 37.14 -1.07
N ASP A 496 27.79 36.53 -1.84
CA ASP A 496 27.96 35.25 -2.52
C ASP A 496 29.26 35.28 -3.35
N ARG A 497 30.17 34.35 -3.05
CA ARG A 497 31.25 33.94 -3.96
C ARG A 497 31.46 32.43 -3.81
N SER A 498 30.79 31.71 -4.68
CA SER A 498 31.07 30.33 -5.07
C SER A 498 32.57 30.12 -5.35
N ARG A 499 33.21 29.23 -4.59
CA ARG A 499 34.39 28.48 -5.02
C ARG A 499 34.31 27.04 -4.50
N ARG A 500 34.34 26.13 -5.47
CA ARG A 500 34.35 24.67 -5.33
C ARG A 500 35.53 24.20 -4.47
N THR A 501 35.24 23.45 -3.42
CA THR A 501 36.05 22.30 -2.96
C THR A 501 35.09 21.28 -2.36
N ALA A 502 35.03 20.11 -3.00
CA ALA A 502 34.42 18.91 -2.45
C ALA A 502 35.22 18.43 -1.22
N ALA A 503 34.54 17.64 -0.37
CA ALA A 503 34.95 17.15 0.95
C ALA A 503 34.69 18.13 2.11
N ASP A 504 33.44 18.16 2.57
CA ASP A 504 33.05 18.14 3.99
C ASP A 504 31.53 18.36 4.06
N SER A 505 30.78 17.28 4.23
CA SER A 505 29.33 17.34 4.49
C SER A 505 28.97 16.44 5.66
N SER A 506 29.38 16.88 6.85
CA SER A 506 28.76 16.48 8.11
C SER A 506 29.06 17.54 9.16
N ALA A 507 28.11 18.48 9.34
CA ALA A 507 27.82 19.23 10.57
C ALA A 507 27.38 20.66 10.24
N SER A 508 26.08 20.86 10.05
CA SER A 508 25.46 22.16 10.33
C SER A 508 24.01 21.96 10.75
N SER A 509 23.83 21.41 11.95
CA SER A 509 22.64 21.64 12.76
C SER A 509 23.11 22.23 14.09
N SER A 510 22.74 23.48 14.30
CA SER A 510 23.03 24.29 15.48
C SER A 510 22.29 23.76 16.71
N THR A 511 22.87 22.77 17.39
CA THR A 511 22.42 22.29 18.70
C THR A 511 23.64 21.82 19.49
N ASN A 512 23.92 22.47 20.62
CA ASN A 512 24.82 22.10 21.72
C ASN A 512 26.19 21.49 21.35
N ASN A 513 27.26 22.23 21.61
CA ASN A 513 28.67 21.79 21.51
C ASN A 513 29.02 20.73 22.58
N LEU A 514 28.29 19.62 22.64
CA LEU A 514 28.66 18.46 23.44
C LEU A 514 29.68 17.63 22.63
N PRO A 515 30.85 17.29 23.19
CA PRO A 515 31.81 16.42 22.52
C PRO A 515 31.20 15.01 22.40
N LEU A 516 30.83 14.62 21.18
CA LEU A 516 30.27 13.30 20.91
C LEU A 516 31.35 12.21 21.03
N PRO A 517 31.03 11.02 21.58
CA PRO A 517 31.96 9.89 21.58
C PRO A 517 32.33 9.49 20.14
N PRO A 518 33.53 8.88 19.94
CA PRO A 518 33.97 8.43 18.63
C PRO A 518 33.01 7.38 18.04
N GLN A 519 32.91 7.33 16.72
CA GLN A 519 32.07 6.36 16.02
C GLN A 519 32.72 4.97 16.07
N ASP A 520 32.21 4.10 16.93
CA ASP A 520 32.73 2.73 17.08
C ASP A 520 32.05 1.71 16.15
N LYS A 521 30.87 2.06 15.59
CA LYS A 521 30.05 1.19 14.73
C LYS A 521 29.93 1.74 13.31
N LEU A 522 29.92 0.84 12.32
CA LEU A 522 29.73 1.18 10.91
C LEU A 522 28.92 0.08 10.21
N TYR A 523 27.79 0.48 9.62
CA TYR A 523 26.88 -0.44 8.96
C TYR A 523 26.82 -0.19 7.45
N PHE A 524 26.85 -1.28 6.68
CA PHE A 524 26.67 -1.28 5.23
C PHE A 524 25.45 -2.11 4.87
N VAL A 525 24.61 -1.62 3.94
CA VAL A 525 23.38 -2.33 3.52
C VAL A 525 23.36 -2.51 2.01
N LEU A 526 23.39 -3.76 1.56
CA LEU A 526 23.28 -4.09 0.14
C LEU A 526 21.89 -3.75 -0.42
N PRO A 527 21.81 -3.21 -1.65
CA PRO A 527 20.52 -2.97 -2.33
C PRO A 527 19.79 -4.29 -2.62
N PRO A 528 18.49 -4.44 -2.31
CA PRO A 528 17.76 -5.62 -2.71
C PRO A 528 17.59 -5.65 -4.23
N LEU A 529 17.60 -6.86 -4.79
CA LEU A 529 17.17 -7.09 -6.17
C LEU A 529 15.64 -6.84 -6.29
N PRO A 530 15.16 -6.43 -7.46
CA PRO A 530 13.73 -6.26 -7.70
C PRO A 530 13.00 -7.60 -7.52
N THR A 531 11.85 -7.58 -6.85
CA THR A 531 10.97 -8.74 -6.65
C THR A 531 9.86 -8.82 -7.69
N LEU A 532 9.68 -7.74 -8.47
CA LEU A 532 8.61 -7.64 -9.44
C LEU A 532 8.86 -8.60 -10.60
N LYS A 533 7.98 -9.58 -10.74
CA LYS A 533 7.96 -10.60 -11.80
C LYS A 533 7.16 -10.13 -13.01
N SER A 534 6.18 -9.24 -12.83
CA SER A 534 5.44 -8.68 -13.95
C SER A 534 4.92 -7.27 -13.71
N LEU A 535 4.91 -6.46 -14.77
CA LEU A 535 4.24 -5.17 -14.84
C LEU A 535 3.24 -5.17 -16.01
N SER A 536 2.04 -4.65 -15.76
CA SER A 536 0.95 -4.65 -16.74
C SER A 536 0.39 -3.24 -16.97
N ILE A 537 0.45 -2.73 -18.20
CA ILE A 537 0.09 -1.34 -18.57
C ILE A 537 -0.82 -1.27 -19.81
N GLY A 538 -1.95 -1.98 -19.81
CA GLY A 538 -2.77 -2.14 -21.02
C GLY A 538 -3.52 -0.89 -21.52
N GLY A 539 -3.49 0.21 -20.78
CA GLY A 539 -4.24 1.42 -21.11
C GLY A 539 -3.66 2.26 -22.24
N GLU A 540 -2.33 2.32 -22.37
CA GLU A 540 -1.67 3.33 -23.20
C GLU A 540 -1.19 2.75 -24.55
N ALA A 541 -0.87 1.46 -24.55
CA ALA A 541 -0.40 0.73 -25.73
C ALA A 541 -1.53 0.30 -26.69
N HIS A 542 -2.80 0.32 -26.27
CA HIS A 542 -3.92 -0.23 -27.06
C HIS A 542 -4.16 0.43 -28.43
N THR A 543 -3.60 1.62 -28.67
CA THR A 543 -3.70 2.32 -29.97
C THR A 543 -2.46 2.15 -30.85
N LEU A 544 -1.44 1.43 -30.38
CA LEU A 544 -0.18 1.24 -31.08
C LEU A 544 -0.22 -0.02 -31.95
N SER A 545 0.62 -0.05 -32.99
CA SER A 545 0.86 -1.26 -33.78
C SER A 545 1.64 -2.29 -32.98
N ALA A 546 1.53 -3.57 -33.36
CA ALA A 546 2.26 -4.65 -32.71
C ALA A 546 3.79 -4.41 -32.69
N ASP A 547 4.36 -3.90 -33.79
CA ASP A 547 5.80 -3.60 -33.87
C ASP A 547 6.22 -2.55 -32.85
N LYS A 548 5.44 -1.47 -32.69
CA LYS A 548 5.73 -0.43 -31.70
C LYS A 548 5.58 -0.91 -30.26
N VAL A 549 4.67 -1.85 -30.03
CA VAL A 549 4.50 -2.49 -28.73
C VAL A 549 5.72 -3.36 -28.42
N GLN A 550 6.27 -4.06 -29.42
CA GLN A 550 7.53 -4.80 -29.26
C GLN A 550 8.69 -3.84 -28.97
N ASP A 551 8.80 -2.71 -29.67
CA ASP A 551 9.82 -1.69 -29.38
C ASP A 551 9.72 -1.17 -27.93
N TRP A 552 8.50 -1.00 -27.40
CA TRP A 552 8.28 -0.61 -26.00
C TRP A 552 8.75 -1.68 -25.01
N GLU A 553 8.48 -2.95 -25.32
CA GLU A 553 8.95 -4.08 -24.53
C GLU A 553 10.48 -4.14 -24.52
N ASP A 554 11.11 -4.04 -25.69
CA ASP A 554 12.56 -4.08 -25.82
C ASP A 554 13.23 -2.93 -25.05
N GLN A 555 12.72 -1.70 -25.20
CA GLN A 555 13.21 -0.53 -24.45
C GLN A 555 13.02 -0.65 -22.94
N PHE A 556 11.91 -1.24 -22.49
CA PHE A 556 11.70 -1.52 -21.07
C PHE A 556 12.77 -2.46 -20.51
N HIS A 557 13.13 -3.50 -21.27
CA HIS A 557 14.15 -4.47 -20.87
C HIS A 557 15.57 -3.90 -20.92
N GLU A 558 15.88 -3.03 -21.89
CA GLU A 558 17.14 -2.26 -21.92
C GLU A 558 17.28 -1.39 -20.66
N GLY A 559 16.25 -0.63 -20.31
CA GLY A 559 16.26 0.19 -19.09
C GLY A 559 16.35 -0.64 -17.81
N TRP A 560 15.73 -1.83 -17.79
CA TRP A 560 15.87 -2.79 -16.69
C TRP A 560 17.33 -3.25 -16.52
N LEU A 561 18.00 -3.61 -17.62
CA LEU A 561 19.41 -4.00 -17.60
C LEU A 561 20.30 -2.86 -17.09
N GLU A 562 20.10 -1.64 -17.57
CA GLU A 562 20.84 -0.45 -17.08
C GLU A 562 20.65 -0.26 -15.57
N GLY A 563 19.43 -0.46 -15.08
CA GLY A 563 19.13 -0.47 -13.65
C GLY A 563 19.93 -1.51 -12.87
N LEU A 564 20.04 -2.74 -13.40
CA LEU A 564 20.78 -3.83 -12.77
C LEU A 564 22.29 -3.55 -12.77
N GLU A 565 22.85 -3.01 -13.85
CA GLU A 565 24.25 -2.59 -13.92
C GLU A 565 24.60 -1.60 -12.82
N ARG A 566 23.72 -0.60 -12.63
CA ARG A 566 23.89 0.40 -11.58
C ARG A 566 23.80 -0.21 -10.18
N ILE A 567 22.89 -1.16 -9.96
CA ILE A 567 22.79 -1.86 -8.66
C ILE A 567 24.04 -2.70 -8.40
N LEU A 568 24.50 -3.49 -9.37
CA LEU A 568 25.70 -4.31 -9.24
C LEU A 568 26.94 -3.44 -8.98
N GLY A 569 27.10 -2.35 -9.74
CA GLY A 569 28.18 -1.39 -9.53
C GLY A 569 28.16 -0.78 -8.13
N TRP A 570 26.97 -0.44 -7.60
CA TRP A 570 26.83 0.03 -6.23
C TRP A 570 27.17 -1.04 -5.19
N ALA A 571 26.68 -2.27 -5.38
CA ALA A 571 26.94 -3.39 -4.49
C ALA A 571 28.45 -3.73 -4.43
N ALA A 572 29.13 -3.73 -5.58
CA ALA A 572 30.58 -3.92 -5.66
C ALA A 572 31.35 -2.81 -4.95
N HIS A 573 30.95 -1.54 -5.14
CA HIS A 573 31.54 -0.41 -4.43
C HIS A 573 31.30 -0.48 -2.91
N LEU A 574 30.14 -1.00 -2.48
CA LEU A 574 29.86 -1.19 -1.06
C LEU A 574 30.71 -2.30 -0.46
N ALA A 575 30.87 -3.42 -1.17
CA ALA A 575 31.77 -4.51 -0.81
C ALA A 575 33.21 -4.00 -0.64
N ASP A 576 33.73 -3.24 -1.61
CA ASP A 576 35.06 -2.63 -1.52
C ASP A 576 35.21 -1.72 -0.29
N LYS A 577 34.18 -0.93 0.06
CA LYS A 577 34.19 -0.08 1.25
C LYS A 577 34.19 -0.90 2.55
N TYR A 578 33.37 -1.94 2.60
CA TYR A 578 33.29 -2.86 3.73
C TYR A 578 34.65 -3.53 3.97
N GLU A 579 35.28 -4.08 2.93
CA GLU A 579 36.59 -4.73 3.03
C GLU A 579 37.69 -3.76 3.49
N ARG A 580 37.72 -2.54 2.94
CA ARG A 580 38.68 -1.50 3.37
C ARG A 580 38.48 -1.12 4.83
N ALA A 581 37.23 -1.01 5.28
CA ALA A 581 36.91 -0.71 6.67
C ALA A 581 37.36 -1.85 7.60
N GLN A 582 37.03 -3.11 7.25
CA GLN A 582 37.43 -4.31 7.99
C GLN A 582 38.95 -4.41 8.14
N LYS A 583 39.68 -4.23 7.03
CA LYS A 583 41.15 -4.23 7.03
C LYS A 583 41.71 -3.14 7.94
N LYS A 584 41.17 -1.92 7.89
CA LYS A 584 41.61 -0.82 8.74
C LYS A 584 41.33 -1.08 10.23
N ALA A 585 40.21 -1.71 10.55
CA ALA A 585 39.88 -2.10 11.92
C ALA A 585 40.81 -3.21 12.44
N GLU A 586 41.13 -4.21 11.61
CA GLU A 586 42.10 -5.26 11.94
C GLU A 586 43.52 -4.68 12.14
N GLU A 587 43.99 -3.85 11.22
CA GLU A 587 45.29 -3.18 11.33
C GLU A 587 45.39 -2.36 12.63
N TRP A 588 44.29 -1.68 13.01
CA TRP A 588 44.22 -0.96 14.27
C TRP A 588 44.23 -1.89 15.48
N ARG A 589 43.47 -3.00 15.47
CA ARG A 589 43.49 -4.01 16.55
C ARG A 589 44.88 -4.61 16.76
N VAL A 590 45.59 -4.92 15.68
CA VAL A 590 46.98 -5.40 15.73
C VAL A 590 47.94 -4.33 16.25
N ALA A 591 47.78 -3.07 15.82
CA ALA A 591 48.60 -1.97 16.31
C ALA A 591 48.36 -1.70 17.81
N GLU A 592 47.12 -1.79 18.27
CA GLU A 592 46.74 -1.62 19.68
C GLU A 592 47.30 -2.75 20.55
N GLN A 593 47.21 -4.01 20.10
CA GLN A 593 47.85 -5.15 20.77
C GLN A 593 49.37 -4.99 20.87
N LYS A 594 50.03 -4.51 19.81
CA LYS A 594 51.48 -4.21 19.84
C LYS A 594 51.82 -3.10 20.83
N ARG A 595 50.96 -2.07 20.96
CA ARG A 595 51.13 -0.98 21.91
C ARG A 595 51.00 -1.46 23.35
N LEU A 596 49.99 -2.27 23.65
CA LEU A 596 49.77 -2.87 24.98
C LEU A 596 50.85 -3.89 25.33
N GLY A 597 51.40 -4.62 24.35
CA GLY A 597 52.51 -5.57 24.54
C GLY A 597 53.89 -4.91 24.74
N GLN A 598 54.08 -3.66 24.34
CA GLN A 598 55.32 -2.90 24.58
C GLN A 598 55.34 -2.19 25.94
N SER A 599 54.19 -1.92 26.57
CA SER A 599 54.15 -1.33 27.91
C SER A 599 54.49 -2.31 29.05
N SER A 600 54.55 -3.61 28.78
CA SER A 600 54.87 -4.63 29.79
C SER A 600 56.36 -5.02 29.85
N SER A 601 57.26 -4.37 29.12
CA SER A 601 58.70 -4.68 29.10
C SER A 601 59.62 -3.51 29.50
N SER A 602 59.17 -2.61 30.39
CA SER A 602 60.04 -1.62 31.01
C SER A 602 60.35 -2.00 32.47
N THR A 603 61.33 -2.88 32.68
CA THR A 603 62.09 -2.94 33.94
C THR A 603 62.87 -1.64 34.13
N PRO A 604 62.90 -1.03 35.33
CA PRO A 604 63.64 0.21 35.56
C PRO A 604 65.13 -0.10 35.68
N ALA A 605 65.90 0.17 34.61
CA ALA A 605 67.36 0.13 34.68
C ALA A 605 67.89 1.46 35.21
N VAL A 606 68.57 1.38 36.35
CA VAL A 606 69.31 2.45 37.05
C VAL A 606 70.37 3.08 36.12
N PRO A 607 70.57 4.41 36.13
CA PRO A 607 71.54 5.07 35.25
C PRO A 607 72.92 5.13 35.90
N THR A 608 73.95 4.63 35.22
CA THR A 608 75.34 4.96 35.52
C THR A 608 76.14 5.16 34.22
N GLY A 609 76.84 6.29 34.12
CA GLY A 609 78.00 6.45 33.23
C GLY A 609 77.85 7.44 32.07
N PRO A 610 78.63 8.54 32.06
CA PRO A 610 78.62 9.54 31.00
C PRO A 610 79.60 9.16 29.88
N GLY A 611 79.20 9.39 28.63
CA GLY A 611 80.05 9.12 27.46
C GLY A 611 79.53 9.81 26.22
N ALA A 612 79.88 11.08 26.06
CA ALA A 612 79.63 11.86 24.87
C ALA A 612 80.42 11.35 23.66
N LYS A 613 79.78 11.24 22.48
CA LYS A 613 80.22 11.87 21.22
C LYS A 613 79.27 11.58 20.04
N GLY A 614 78.53 12.64 19.68
CA GLY A 614 78.19 13.11 18.34
C GLY A 614 77.93 12.13 17.18
N SER A 615 76.67 12.11 16.71
CA SER A 615 76.39 12.08 15.27
C SER A 615 75.24 13.01 14.93
N LYS A 616 75.53 13.97 14.04
CA LYS A 616 74.60 14.94 13.45
C LYS A 616 73.54 14.21 12.60
N SER A 617 72.26 14.37 12.92
CA SER A 617 71.18 14.18 11.94
C SER A 617 70.15 15.30 12.04
N LYS A 618 69.94 15.94 10.89
CA LYS A 618 69.08 17.09 10.60
C LYS A 618 67.74 17.07 11.34
N GLY A 619 67.42 18.19 11.99
CA GLY A 619 66.10 18.51 12.48
C GLY A 619 65.09 18.57 11.33
N LYS A 620 64.12 17.65 11.39
CA LYS A 620 62.83 17.80 10.72
C LYS A 620 61.83 18.03 11.85
N LEU A 621 61.17 19.19 11.83
CA LEU A 621 60.14 19.59 12.78
C LEU A 621 59.14 18.45 13.00
N PRO A 622 58.65 18.20 14.22
CA PRO A 622 57.61 17.22 14.44
C PRO A 622 56.36 17.70 13.71
N ALA A 623 55.96 16.96 12.67
CA ALA A 623 54.65 17.13 12.08
C ALA A 623 53.61 16.99 13.19
N ALA A 624 52.68 17.94 13.27
CA ALA A 624 51.55 17.93 14.18
C ALA A 624 51.04 16.48 14.34
N ALA A 625 51.04 15.99 15.58
CA ALA A 625 50.50 14.69 15.92
C ALA A 625 49.07 14.66 15.39
N LYS A 626 48.85 14.00 14.24
CA LYS A 626 47.50 13.66 13.78
C LYS A 626 46.91 12.88 14.94
N VAL A 627 45.88 13.45 15.58
CA VAL A 627 45.03 12.72 16.52
C VAL A 627 44.64 11.45 15.77
N ASN A 628 45.17 10.31 16.18
CA ASN A 628 44.84 9.02 15.60
C ASN A 628 43.41 8.73 16.03
N ILE A 629 42.45 9.26 15.28
CA ILE A 629 41.03 9.00 15.48
C ILE A 629 40.87 7.49 15.31
N LYS A 630 40.47 6.83 16.40
CA LYS A 630 40.18 5.39 16.44
C LYS A 630 39.19 5.06 15.31
N PRO A 631 39.52 4.13 14.39
CA PRO A 631 38.58 3.71 13.37
C PRO A 631 37.43 2.91 14.00
N PRO A 632 36.24 2.88 13.38
CA PRO A 632 35.16 2.01 13.82
C PRO A 632 35.64 0.56 13.86
N THR A 633 35.34 -0.15 14.95
CA THR A 633 35.78 -1.54 15.17
C THR A 633 34.66 -2.56 14.96
N ASP A 634 33.40 -2.15 15.13
CA ASP A 634 32.22 -2.98 14.85
C ASP A 634 31.70 -2.63 13.45
N ILE A 635 32.10 -3.43 12.45
CA ILE A 635 31.78 -3.19 11.04
C ILE A 635 30.94 -4.35 10.54
N ARG A 636 29.70 -4.07 10.13
CA ARG A 636 28.75 -5.11 9.70
C ARG A 636 28.19 -4.84 8.31
N LEU A 637 27.91 -5.94 7.61
CA LEU A 637 27.30 -5.94 6.29
C LEU A 637 25.93 -6.61 6.38
N PHE A 638 24.92 -5.96 5.82
CA PHE A 638 23.55 -6.44 5.84
C PHE A 638 22.98 -6.56 4.42
N ARG A 639 22.01 -7.46 4.26
CA ARG A 639 21.10 -7.51 3.11
C ARG A 639 19.65 -7.51 3.57
N PHE A 640 18.75 -7.25 2.64
CA PHE A 640 17.33 -7.49 2.85
C PHE A 640 17.02 -8.99 2.79
N PRO A 641 16.00 -9.47 3.51
CA PRO A 641 15.53 -10.85 3.42
C PRO A 641 14.96 -11.12 2.03
N HIS A 642 15.13 -12.35 1.55
CA HIS A 642 14.47 -12.79 0.33
C HIS A 642 12.96 -12.97 0.58
N PRO A 643 12.07 -12.78 -0.43
CA PRO A 643 10.63 -12.94 -0.25
C PRO A 643 10.17 -14.34 0.21
N SER A 644 11.04 -15.35 0.06
CA SER A 644 10.82 -16.74 0.48
C SER A 644 11.40 -17.08 1.86
N GLU A 645 12.24 -16.21 2.43
CA GLU A 645 12.78 -16.42 3.77
C GLU A 645 11.69 -16.13 4.81
N PRO A 646 11.33 -17.08 5.68
CA PRO A 646 10.34 -16.84 6.72
C PRO A 646 10.87 -15.75 7.65
N TYR A 647 10.07 -14.72 7.86
CA TYR A 647 10.35 -13.71 8.88
C TYR A 647 10.29 -14.44 10.23
N SER A 648 11.43 -14.58 10.92
CA SER A 648 11.54 -15.28 12.20
C SER A 648 10.61 -14.65 13.24
N THR A 649 9.38 -15.14 13.33
CA THR A 649 8.32 -14.48 14.09
C THR A 649 8.41 -14.78 15.58
N GLU A 650 9.18 -15.79 16.00
CA GLU A 650 9.18 -16.24 17.39
C GLU A 650 10.15 -15.48 18.31
N GLU A 651 11.23 -14.90 17.78
CA GLU A 651 12.15 -14.04 18.57
C GLU A 651 11.92 -12.53 18.33
N ASP A 652 11.31 -12.13 17.20
CA ASP A 652 11.13 -10.72 16.80
C ASP A 652 9.78 -10.08 17.18
N VAL A 653 8.79 -10.82 17.72
CA VAL A 653 7.50 -10.21 18.13
C VAL A 653 7.66 -9.16 19.24
N ASN A 654 8.76 -9.24 20.00
CA ASN A 654 9.16 -8.21 20.97
C ASN A 654 10.16 -7.19 20.41
N VAL A 655 10.68 -7.38 19.20
CA VAL A 655 11.67 -6.52 18.55
C VAL A 655 10.99 -5.76 17.41
N ARG A 656 10.12 -4.82 17.78
CA ARG A 656 9.58 -3.87 16.82
C ARG A 656 10.74 -3.05 16.21
N PRO A 657 10.71 -2.74 14.89
CA PRO A 657 11.50 -1.67 14.30
C PRO A 657 11.18 -0.33 14.97
N GLY A 658 11.76 -0.11 16.14
CA GLY A 658 11.60 1.08 16.95
C GLY A 658 12.86 1.93 16.91
N PRO A 659 12.88 3.04 17.66
CA PRO A 659 14.09 3.82 17.92
C PRO A 659 15.21 3.03 18.63
N TYR A 660 15.06 1.71 18.82
CA TYR A 660 15.97 0.83 19.55
C TYR A 660 16.49 -0.38 18.74
N ASN A 661 15.98 -0.66 17.53
CA ASN A 661 16.54 -1.72 16.67
C ASN A 661 16.32 -1.44 15.16
N LEU A 662 17.30 -0.81 14.51
CA LEU A 662 17.28 -0.56 13.07
C LEU A 662 17.92 -1.66 12.22
N THR A 663 18.42 -2.73 12.85
CA THR A 663 18.81 -3.96 12.16
C THR A 663 17.61 -4.89 11.97
N ALA A 664 16.49 -4.65 12.65
CA ALA A 664 15.25 -5.43 12.52
C ALA A 664 14.78 -5.51 11.06
N GLY A 665 14.61 -6.73 10.55
CA GLY A 665 14.24 -7.00 9.16
C GLY A 665 15.39 -6.96 8.14
N LEU A 666 16.65 -6.92 8.60
CA LEU A 666 17.83 -7.13 7.77
C LEU A 666 18.53 -8.43 8.20
N VAL A 667 19.15 -9.10 7.22
CA VAL A 667 19.95 -10.30 7.45
C VAL A 667 21.42 -9.91 7.44
N GLU A 668 22.14 -10.19 8.52
CA GLU A 668 23.59 -9.98 8.61
C GLU A 668 24.33 -10.98 7.73
N ILE A 669 25.24 -10.49 6.90
CA ILE A 669 26.11 -11.32 6.07
C ILE A 669 27.42 -11.53 6.82
N LEU A 670 27.74 -12.80 7.10
CA LEU A 670 28.99 -13.23 7.70
C LEU A 670 29.85 -13.89 6.63
N PRO A 671 30.69 -13.13 5.89
CA PRO A 671 31.54 -13.73 4.86
C PRO A 671 32.59 -14.65 5.52
N ALA A 672 32.83 -15.82 4.93
CA ALA A 672 33.79 -16.79 5.47
C ALA A 672 35.23 -16.26 5.46
N SER A 673 35.53 -15.34 4.53
CA SER A 673 36.79 -14.61 4.42
C SER A 673 36.53 -13.17 3.98
N PRO A 674 37.36 -12.19 4.37
CA PRO A 674 37.24 -10.81 3.90
C PRO A 674 37.33 -10.65 2.37
N ALA A 675 37.89 -11.63 1.66
CA ALA A 675 37.99 -11.63 0.19
C ALA A 675 36.85 -12.39 -0.49
N ASP A 676 36.01 -13.08 0.28
CA ASP A 676 34.88 -13.83 -0.23
C ASP A 676 33.71 -12.89 -0.56
N ARG A 677 33.30 -12.91 -1.83
CA ARG A 677 32.23 -12.07 -2.39
C ARG A 677 31.07 -12.88 -2.94
N GLU A 678 30.86 -14.10 -2.44
CA GLU A 678 29.73 -14.96 -2.85
C GLU A 678 28.37 -14.26 -2.72
N TYR A 679 28.21 -13.35 -1.75
CA TYR A 679 27.01 -12.54 -1.59
C TYR A 679 26.71 -11.58 -2.76
N LEU A 680 27.64 -11.39 -3.71
CA LEU A 680 27.42 -10.64 -4.94
C LEU A 680 26.96 -11.50 -6.13
N GLU A 681 27.04 -12.83 -6.04
CA GLU A 681 26.63 -13.75 -7.12
C GLU A 681 25.16 -13.59 -7.56
N PRO A 682 24.18 -13.33 -6.66
CA PRO A 682 22.81 -13.08 -7.08
C PRO A 682 22.66 -11.90 -8.05
N TYR A 683 23.47 -10.85 -7.87
CA TYR A 683 23.45 -9.68 -8.76
C TYR A 683 24.07 -9.98 -10.12
N LYS A 684 25.16 -10.75 -10.15
CA LYS A 684 25.80 -11.20 -11.40
C LYS A 684 24.88 -12.12 -12.19
N THR A 685 24.19 -13.03 -11.50
CA THR A 685 23.22 -13.95 -12.10
C THR A 685 22.05 -13.17 -12.70
N ALA A 686 21.45 -12.24 -11.95
CA ALA A 686 20.36 -11.41 -12.45
C ALA A 686 20.76 -10.55 -13.67
N MET A 687 21.99 -10.02 -13.67
CA MET A 687 22.57 -9.32 -14.83
C MET A 687 22.72 -10.24 -16.04
N SER A 688 23.30 -11.43 -15.84
CA SER A 688 23.49 -12.42 -16.90
C SER A 688 22.15 -12.85 -17.50
N ASP A 689 21.14 -13.13 -16.67
CA ASP A 689 19.81 -13.53 -17.12
C ASP A 689 19.14 -12.43 -17.96
N ALA A 690 19.27 -11.17 -17.53
CA ALA A 690 18.74 -10.03 -18.27
C ALA A 690 19.46 -9.81 -19.62
N GLN A 691 20.79 -9.98 -19.66
CA GLN A 691 21.56 -9.89 -20.90
C GLN A 691 21.21 -11.01 -21.89
N LEU A 692 21.10 -12.26 -21.39
CA LEU A 692 20.71 -13.42 -22.22
C LEU A 692 19.33 -13.23 -22.87
N TYR A 693 18.41 -12.58 -22.16
CA TYR A 693 17.11 -12.22 -22.70
C TYR A 693 17.21 -11.21 -23.85
N LEU A 694 18.00 -10.14 -23.68
CA LEU A 694 18.20 -9.09 -24.70
C LEU A 694 18.97 -9.56 -25.94
N ASP A 695 19.94 -10.47 -25.76
CA ASP A 695 20.73 -11.03 -26.87
C ASP A 695 19.92 -11.96 -27.81
N GLY A 696 18.62 -12.12 -27.57
CA GLY A 696 17.73 -12.88 -28.44
C GLY A 696 17.91 -14.40 -28.34
N GLN A 697 18.67 -14.89 -27.36
CA GLN A 697 18.70 -16.32 -27.00
C GLN A 697 17.40 -16.80 -26.32
N ALA A 698 16.37 -15.96 -26.32
CA ALA A 698 15.00 -16.24 -25.86
C ALA A 698 14.35 -17.48 -26.49
N GLY A 699 14.90 -18.01 -27.59
CA GLY A 699 14.42 -19.23 -28.25
C GLY A 699 14.56 -20.54 -27.47
N GLU A 700 15.49 -20.64 -26.50
CA GLU A 700 15.79 -21.91 -25.79
C GLU A 700 15.60 -21.88 -24.26
N GLY A 701 14.81 -20.93 -23.74
CA GLY A 701 14.31 -20.98 -22.35
C GLY A 701 14.69 -19.82 -21.42
N ALA A 702 15.36 -18.79 -21.94
CA ALA A 702 15.60 -17.56 -21.17
C ALA A 702 14.27 -16.82 -20.90
N ARG A 703 13.87 -16.75 -19.64
CA ARG A 703 12.65 -16.03 -19.22
C ARG A 703 12.96 -14.55 -19.01
N PRO A 704 12.05 -13.62 -19.35
CA PRO A 704 12.25 -12.22 -19.05
C PRO A 704 12.42 -12.02 -17.55
N PRO A 705 13.31 -11.11 -17.09
CA PRO A 705 13.48 -10.83 -15.67
C PRO A 705 12.21 -10.23 -15.05
N CYS A 706 11.42 -9.50 -15.84
CA CYS A 706 10.10 -9.00 -15.48
C CYS A 706 9.21 -9.01 -16.73
N VAL A 707 8.07 -9.71 -16.67
CA VAL A 707 7.11 -9.77 -17.79
C VAL A 707 6.42 -8.41 -17.93
N PHE A 708 6.70 -7.70 -19.03
CA PHE A 708 6.02 -6.46 -19.39
C PHE A 708 4.82 -6.75 -20.30
N CYS A 709 3.61 -6.55 -19.80
CA CYS A 709 2.38 -6.83 -20.53
C CYS A 709 1.63 -5.55 -20.87
N THR A 710 1.47 -5.29 -22.16
CA THR A 710 0.85 -4.08 -22.72
C THR A 710 -0.59 -4.33 -23.21
N VAL A 711 -1.11 -5.55 -23.04
CA VAL A 711 -2.47 -5.93 -23.43
C VAL A 711 -3.44 -5.56 -22.31
N PRO A 712 -4.48 -4.74 -22.55
CA PRO A 712 -5.46 -4.41 -21.51
C PRO A 712 -6.37 -5.58 -21.16
N ASP A 713 -6.50 -5.83 -19.86
CA ASP A 713 -7.45 -6.79 -19.29
C ASP A 713 -8.61 -6.10 -18.56
N CYS A 714 -8.49 -4.82 -18.22
CA CYS A 714 -9.56 -4.11 -17.56
C CYS A 714 -10.83 -4.00 -18.41
N GLU A 715 -11.81 -4.85 -18.05
CA GLU A 715 -13.16 -4.84 -18.57
C GLU A 715 -13.81 -3.46 -18.41
N GLY A 716 -14.47 -2.98 -19.48
CA GLY A 716 -15.75 -2.32 -19.28
C GLY A 716 -16.82 -3.42 -19.16
N PRO A 717 -17.91 -3.22 -18.39
CA PRO A 717 -18.86 -4.29 -18.14
C PRO A 717 -19.36 -4.93 -19.44
N ALA A 718 -19.31 -6.27 -19.52
CA ALA A 718 -20.21 -6.99 -20.41
C ALA A 718 -21.63 -6.58 -20.01
N ARG A 719 -22.36 -5.89 -20.89
CA ARG A 719 -23.75 -5.56 -20.57
C ARG A 719 -24.53 -6.86 -20.57
N LYS A 720 -24.79 -7.41 -19.39
CA LYS A 720 -26.03 -8.12 -19.15
C LYS A 720 -27.02 -7.06 -18.69
N GLY A 721 -28.10 -6.84 -19.44
CA GLY A 721 -29.20 -5.97 -19.03
C GLY A 721 -29.72 -6.40 -17.65
N ALA A 722 -30.60 -5.60 -17.04
CA ALA A 722 -31.16 -5.86 -15.72
C ALA A 722 -31.75 -7.30 -15.56
N GLU A 723 -32.11 -7.96 -16.66
CA GLU A 723 -32.65 -9.33 -16.70
C GLU A 723 -31.73 -10.39 -17.35
N GLY A 724 -30.47 -10.07 -17.63
CA GLY A 724 -29.50 -11.03 -18.18
C GLY A 724 -29.29 -11.00 -19.70
N GLU A 725 -29.94 -10.09 -20.44
CA GLU A 725 -29.78 -9.95 -21.89
C GLU A 725 -28.38 -9.41 -22.26
N LYS A 726 -27.69 -10.02 -23.22
CA LYS A 726 -26.37 -9.54 -23.70
C LYS A 726 -26.55 -8.26 -24.53
N VAL A 727 -26.40 -7.09 -23.91
CA VAL A 727 -26.67 -5.79 -24.57
C VAL A 727 -25.44 -5.17 -25.23
N ASP A 728 -24.20 -5.56 -24.88
CA ASP A 728 -22.99 -5.16 -25.63
C ASP A 728 -21.81 -6.06 -25.29
N GLY A 729 -21.22 -6.65 -26.34
CA GLY A 729 -19.96 -7.37 -26.29
C GLY A 729 -18.79 -6.46 -26.59
N ARG A 730 -18.09 -6.01 -25.55
CA ARG A 730 -16.63 -5.88 -25.56
C ARG A 730 -16.13 -6.31 -24.19
N GLY A 731 -16.01 -7.63 -24.03
CA GLY A 731 -15.12 -8.22 -23.03
C GLY A 731 -13.69 -7.71 -23.23
N GLY A 732 -12.78 -8.13 -22.35
CA GLY A 732 -11.35 -7.85 -22.48
C GLY A 732 -10.90 -7.93 -23.95
N MET A 733 -9.96 -7.07 -24.34
CA MET A 733 -9.38 -7.24 -25.68
C MET A 733 -8.92 -8.70 -25.74
N ASN A 734 -9.39 -9.46 -26.74
CA ASN A 734 -8.99 -10.86 -26.95
C ASN A 734 -7.50 -10.98 -27.33
N GLY A 735 -6.67 -10.01 -26.92
CA GLY A 735 -5.24 -10.05 -27.05
C GLY A 735 -4.69 -11.19 -26.22
N LYS A 736 -3.71 -11.87 -26.79
CA LYS A 736 -2.97 -12.91 -26.09
C LYS A 736 -2.05 -12.22 -25.07
N HIS A 737 -2.30 -12.47 -23.79
CA HIS A 737 -1.40 -12.00 -22.73
C HIS A 737 -0.09 -12.80 -22.76
N ARG A 738 0.99 -12.20 -22.25
CA ARG A 738 2.26 -12.89 -22.04
C ARG A 738 2.13 -13.86 -20.86
N ASP A 739 2.75 -15.03 -20.98
CA ASP A 739 2.72 -16.04 -19.92
C ASP A 739 3.41 -15.48 -18.66
N GLY A 740 2.79 -15.69 -17.49
CA GLY A 740 3.28 -15.17 -16.21
C GLY A 740 2.99 -13.68 -15.94
N CYS A 741 2.23 -12.99 -16.81
CA CYS A 741 1.85 -11.61 -16.52
C CYS A 741 0.80 -11.50 -15.42
N GLY A 742 0.76 -10.32 -14.78
CA GLY A 742 -0.20 -10.01 -13.72
C GLY A 742 -1.66 -10.13 -14.15
N HIS A 743 -2.00 -9.91 -15.42
CA HIS A 743 -3.37 -10.12 -15.90
C HIS A 743 -3.80 -11.58 -15.84
N MET A 744 -2.95 -12.51 -16.26
CA MET A 744 -3.26 -13.95 -16.23
C MET A 744 -3.43 -14.43 -14.80
N LEU A 745 -2.51 -14.05 -13.91
CA LEU A 745 -2.65 -14.31 -12.48
C LEU A 745 -3.93 -13.68 -11.94
N GLY A 746 -4.23 -12.43 -12.31
CA GLY A 746 -5.46 -11.76 -11.94
C GLY A 746 -6.72 -12.48 -12.42
N ARG A 747 -6.74 -13.11 -13.60
CA ARG A 747 -7.88 -13.89 -14.09
C ARG A 747 -8.05 -15.21 -13.34
N GLU A 748 -6.92 -15.85 -13.00
CA GLU A 748 -6.91 -17.07 -12.18
C GLU A 748 -7.40 -16.75 -10.76
N THR A 749 -6.84 -15.71 -10.14
CA THR A 749 -7.19 -15.27 -8.79
C THR A 749 -8.60 -14.71 -8.72
N TRP A 750 -8.97 -13.80 -9.63
CA TRP A 750 -10.24 -13.06 -9.62
C TRP A 750 -11.23 -13.66 -10.63
N GLY A 751 -11.55 -14.93 -10.47
CA GLY A 751 -12.58 -15.63 -11.25
C GLY A 751 -13.04 -16.92 -10.56
N TRP A 752 -13.85 -17.71 -11.26
CA TRP A 752 -14.26 -19.04 -10.78
C TRP A 752 -13.13 -20.08 -10.84
N ASN A 753 -12.05 -19.79 -11.56
CA ASN A 753 -10.88 -20.67 -11.66
C ASN A 753 -10.03 -20.67 -10.38
N GLY A 754 -10.13 -19.62 -9.56
CA GLY A 754 -9.43 -19.50 -8.28
C GLY A 754 -10.24 -19.96 -7.09
N LEU A 755 -11.15 -20.93 -7.27
CA LEU A 755 -12.04 -21.50 -6.25
C LEU A 755 -11.79 -23.00 -6.03
#